data_AF-A0A2G9UN52-F1
#
_entry.id   AF-A0A2G9UN52-F1
#
_cell.length_a   1.000
_cell.length_b   1.000
_cell.length_c   1.000
_cell.angle_alpha   90.00
_cell.angle_beta   90.00
_cell.angle_gamma   90.00
#
_symmetry.space_group_name_H-M   'P 1'
#
loop_
_entity.id
_entity.type
_entity.pdbx_description
1 polymer ?
#
loop_
_entity_poly.entity_id
_entity_poly.type
_entity_poly.pdbx_seq_one_letter_code
_entity_poly.pdbx_strand_id
1 'polypeptide(L)'
;MLQRRGRSSPPPISSLTLFGLLSSNFVAIFAFNLDVHAPIYKYGHDGTYFGYTVAEHFKGDVPVCEQVRSEYEDKSSYLKSPDLSLTGREVHYLGKNGELLGASLASQGTRRGGAVVCAPLMRFHNTSAYTQGACYELNSDLTLGGTYTTCLQKNLPKLDRHNEYGACMEGFSAAISGNVMVTGLIGAMKWTGGVYARKAEGGIFGTTGESSKVFHPPITLKGPGFFSQFGLSITKLGNLDGDKRGYNDFAVGAPFANDGKGAVYVFLGEKSKKEFRKTPAQVITSSDLPNLRRPVKSFGFSLSGGSDLDGNGYPDLVVGAVTGGVVTVLRSRPVISIMATHKTASPFIDIEKGRNCPRGAKTCFPLDLEIFVDNDPSKGADLVDFNSNVFTCNLEENDNSAKDWINPLKFRFTVRIMNERKPFHPAEGRPIVDLKQFPILNKYGASYEFQIPFNTRCGEDQVCQTDLVLEAVFVGIPKTEKGYVSNVGDKDYLDITFTVENRKEKAYQAALFLTYDPEELELPMVVGGAKLGWETIGKNVVVVHLGNPMDSNMKHSFDLRFKLMRGRTEGIGRPLQFSAIVNSTSKETNPGDNEWKSDLQIIKRAEMELVGTSDPPLVRFGGEIKDESSMDLEEDIGVMVRHNYTLHNKGPWTVRNVYAK
;
A
#
# COMPACT_ATOMS: atom_id res chain seq x y z
N MET A 1 -22.78 -16.66 -17.56
CA MET A 1 -24.20 -16.44 -17.17
C MET A 1 -24.62 -17.56 -16.22
N LEU A 2 -24.62 -17.29 -14.90
CA LEU A 2 -25.04 -18.25 -13.88
C LEU A 2 -26.57 -18.26 -13.79
N GLN A 3 -27.19 -19.33 -14.27
CA GLN A 3 -28.65 -19.50 -14.24
C GLN A 3 -29.05 -20.16 -12.91
N ARG A 4 -29.72 -19.41 -12.03
CA ARG A 4 -30.40 -19.95 -10.84
C ARG A 4 -31.47 -20.96 -11.29
N ARG A 5 -31.37 -22.22 -10.85
CA ARG A 5 -32.51 -23.14 -10.83
C ARG A 5 -33.30 -22.94 -9.54
N GLY A 6 -34.25 -22.02 -9.58
CA GLY A 6 -35.37 -21.96 -8.63
C GLY A 6 -36.66 -22.16 -9.42
N ARG A 7 -37.41 -23.23 -9.12
CA ARG A 7 -38.77 -23.43 -9.65
C ARG A 7 -39.70 -22.38 -9.03
N SER A 8 -40.23 -21.47 -9.85
CA SER A 8 -41.63 -20.97 -9.84
C SER A 8 -41.75 -19.75 -10.77
N SER A 9 -42.82 -19.71 -11.56
CA SER A 9 -43.27 -18.58 -12.39
C SER A 9 -44.81 -18.57 -12.42
N PRO A 10 -45.48 -17.50 -12.91
CA PRO A 10 -45.44 -16.08 -12.53
C PRO A 10 -46.88 -15.54 -12.24
N PRO A 11 -47.15 -14.20 -12.10
CA PRO A 11 -47.37 -13.31 -13.26
C PRO A 11 -46.79 -11.86 -13.08
N PRO A 12 -46.89 -10.97 -14.11
CA PRO A 12 -45.92 -9.90 -14.40
C PRO A 12 -46.39 -8.49 -14.04
N ILE A 13 -45.45 -7.57 -13.77
CA ILE A 13 -45.65 -6.12 -13.97
C ILE A 13 -44.35 -5.48 -14.54
N SER A 14 -44.61 -4.58 -15.48
CA SER A 14 -43.81 -3.84 -16.45
C SER A 14 -42.64 -2.98 -15.94
N SER A 15 -41.61 -2.88 -16.80
CA SER A 15 -40.84 -1.68 -17.18
C SER A 15 -40.42 -0.69 -16.08
N LEU A 16 -39.11 -0.50 -15.86
CA LEU A 16 -38.54 0.86 -15.66
C LEU A 16 -37.02 0.92 -15.91
N THR A 17 -36.67 1.68 -16.96
CA THR A 17 -35.51 2.57 -17.19
C THR A 17 -34.22 2.43 -16.37
N LEU A 18 -33.11 2.30 -17.11
CA LEU A 18 -31.71 2.43 -16.71
C LEU A 18 -31.35 3.89 -16.41
N PHE A 19 -30.99 4.23 -15.17
CA PHE A 19 -30.27 5.47 -14.85
C PHE A 19 -28.86 5.11 -14.38
N GLY A 20 -27.86 5.61 -15.12
CA GLY A 20 -26.47 5.57 -14.71
C GLY A 20 -26.26 6.40 -13.46
N LEU A 21 -25.70 5.80 -12.42
CA LEU A 21 -25.24 6.50 -11.23
C LEU A 21 -23.72 6.47 -11.19
N LEU A 22 -23.17 7.68 -11.18
CA LEU A 22 -21.78 8.03 -10.92
C LEU A 22 -21.22 7.23 -9.75
N SER A 23 -20.02 6.68 -9.96
CA SER A 23 -19.19 6.06 -8.93
C SER A 23 -18.78 7.10 -7.88
N SER A 24 -19.55 7.21 -6.81
CA SER A 24 -19.07 7.80 -5.56
C SER A 24 -18.04 6.85 -4.94
N ASN A 25 -16.83 7.34 -4.72
CA ASN A 25 -15.81 6.67 -3.91
C ASN A 25 -16.42 6.24 -2.57
N PHE A 26 -16.71 4.96 -2.41
CA PHE A 26 -17.04 4.38 -1.12
C PHE A 26 -15.77 4.41 -0.26
N VAL A 27 -15.73 5.31 0.71
CA VAL A 27 -14.85 5.18 1.88
C VAL A 27 -15.31 3.92 2.61
N ALA A 28 -14.61 2.81 2.39
CA ALA A 28 -14.85 1.58 3.11
C ALA A 28 -14.43 1.79 4.57
N ILE A 29 -15.41 2.02 5.43
CA ILE A 29 -15.24 1.94 6.89
C ILE A 29 -14.96 0.47 7.20
N PHE A 30 -13.69 0.14 7.44
CA PHE A 30 -13.30 -1.18 7.92
C PHE A 30 -13.43 -1.19 9.45
N ALA A 31 -14.65 -1.22 9.97
CA ALA A 31 -14.88 -1.57 11.38
C ALA A 31 -14.79 -3.10 11.51
N PHE A 32 -13.91 -3.58 12.37
CA PHE A 32 -13.65 -5.01 12.57
C PHE A 32 -14.57 -5.56 13.67
N ASN A 33 -14.58 -4.95 14.84
CA ASN A 33 -15.57 -5.20 15.89
C ASN A 33 -15.64 -4.11 16.98
N LEU A 34 -14.69 -3.19 17.08
CA LEU A 34 -14.86 -2.00 17.93
C LEU A 34 -15.95 -1.11 17.35
N ASP A 35 -16.98 -0.83 18.13
CA ASP A 35 -18.12 -0.04 17.70
C ASP A 35 -17.80 1.46 17.65
N VAL A 36 -18.09 2.06 16.50
CA VAL A 36 -17.95 3.50 16.26
C VAL A 36 -19.31 4.21 16.22
N HIS A 37 -20.42 3.47 16.27
CA HIS A 37 -21.77 4.05 16.12
C HIS A 37 -22.43 4.44 17.45
N ALA A 38 -22.11 3.78 18.55
CA ALA A 38 -22.55 4.12 19.91
C ALA A 38 -21.37 4.22 20.91
N PRO A 39 -20.34 5.05 20.62
CA PRO A 39 -19.24 5.31 21.54
C PRO A 39 -19.71 6.10 22.77
N ILE A 40 -18.93 6.06 23.85
CA ILE A 40 -19.17 6.87 25.05
C ILE A 40 -18.14 7.99 25.10
N TYR A 41 -18.59 9.24 25.22
CA TYR A 41 -17.72 10.40 25.33
C TYR A 41 -17.64 10.91 26.77
N LYS A 42 -16.43 11.27 27.19
CA LYS A 42 -16.15 12.07 28.39
C LYS A 42 -15.42 13.33 28.00
N TYR A 43 -15.77 14.43 28.65
CA TYR A 43 -15.27 15.76 28.35
C TYR A 43 -14.66 16.35 29.61
N GLY A 44 -13.41 16.79 29.51
CA GLY A 44 -12.75 17.55 30.58
C GLY A 44 -12.94 19.04 30.42
N HIS A 45 -12.60 19.79 31.47
CA HIS A 45 -12.55 21.25 31.42
C HIS A 45 -11.44 21.75 30.49
N ASP A 46 -11.66 22.92 29.90
CA ASP A 46 -10.71 23.52 28.96
C ASP A 46 -9.38 23.85 29.66
N GLY A 47 -8.27 23.51 29.02
CA GLY A 47 -6.92 23.75 29.55
C GLY A 47 -6.41 22.72 30.56
N THR A 48 -7.20 21.70 30.91
CA THR A 48 -6.76 20.62 31.83
C THR A 48 -6.02 19.47 31.15
N TYR A 49 -5.90 19.53 29.81
CA TYR A 49 -5.34 18.45 28.99
C TYR A 49 -6.00 17.08 29.23
N PHE A 50 -7.29 17.05 29.57
CA PHE A 50 -8.03 15.80 29.78
C PHE A 50 -7.89 14.85 28.59
N GLY A 51 -7.54 13.59 28.86
CA GLY A 51 -7.18 12.61 27.83
C GLY A 51 -5.69 12.62 27.43
N TYR A 52 -4.83 13.38 28.12
CA TYR A 52 -3.37 13.28 27.97
C TYR A 52 -2.87 11.87 28.29
N THR A 53 -3.36 11.27 29.38
CA THR A 53 -3.26 9.84 29.67
C THR A 53 -4.64 9.25 29.94
N VAL A 54 -4.79 7.96 29.68
CA VAL A 54 -5.99 7.18 29.97
C VAL A 54 -5.57 5.81 30.47
N ALA A 55 -6.36 5.22 31.38
CA ALA A 55 -6.18 3.85 31.83
C ALA A 55 -7.56 3.24 32.15
N GLU A 56 -7.75 1.97 31.79
CA GLU A 56 -8.91 1.18 32.19
C GLU A 56 -8.75 0.69 33.63
N HIS A 57 -9.81 0.80 34.43
CA HIS A 57 -9.78 0.43 35.84
C HIS A 57 -11.12 -0.12 36.32
N PHE A 58 -11.04 -1.06 37.27
CA PHE A 58 -12.20 -1.63 37.97
C PHE A 58 -12.20 -1.15 39.43
N LYS A 59 -13.20 -0.35 39.79
CA LYS A 59 -13.46 0.06 41.17
C LYS A 59 -14.06 -1.11 41.94
N GLY A 60 -13.21 -1.87 42.61
CA GLY A 60 -13.58 -3.20 43.10
C GLY A 60 -13.90 -4.14 41.93
N ASP A 61 -15.19 -4.42 41.72
CA ASP A 61 -15.67 -5.31 40.65
C ASP A 61 -16.36 -4.56 39.49
N VAL A 62 -16.48 -3.22 39.59
CA VAL A 62 -17.23 -2.39 38.62
C VAL A 62 -16.28 -1.55 37.77
N PRO A 63 -16.35 -1.61 36.43
CA PRO A 63 -15.54 -0.74 35.57
C PRO A 63 -15.95 0.72 35.77
N VAL A 64 -14.97 1.61 35.87
CA VAL A 64 -15.20 3.05 36.11
C VAL A 64 -14.52 3.89 35.04
N CYS A 65 -15.20 4.96 34.63
CA CYS A 65 -14.66 5.98 33.73
C CYS A 65 -14.81 7.34 34.43
N GLU A 66 -13.85 7.62 35.31
CA GLU A 66 -13.81 8.81 36.16
C GLU A 66 -12.49 9.57 35.92
N GLN A 67 -12.54 10.89 36.04
CA GLN A 67 -11.32 11.68 36.17
C GLN A 67 -10.79 11.49 37.59
N VAL A 68 -9.80 10.60 37.74
CA VAL A 68 -9.33 10.18 39.07
C VAL A 68 -8.59 11.30 39.80
N ARG A 69 -7.74 12.06 39.10
CA ARG A 69 -7.08 13.28 39.61
C ARG A 69 -6.76 14.23 38.47
N SER A 70 -7.07 15.51 38.65
CA SER A 70 -6.52 16.61 37.86
C SER A 70 -5.42 17.29 38.66
N GLU A 71 -4.50 17.95 37.97
CA GLU A 71 -3.61 18.93 38.61
C GLU A 71 -4.43 19.96 39.44
N TYR A 72 -5.65 20.32 38.99
CA TYR A 72 -6.56 21.22 39.69
C TYR A 72 -8.05 20.94 39.38
N GLU A 73 -8.91 20.82 40.40
CA GLU A 73 -10.38 20.69 40.21
C GLU A 73 -11.04 21.96 39.65
N ASP A 74 -10.46 23.14 39.94
CA ASP A 74 -10.93 24.44 39.47
C ASP A 74 -9.75 25.36 39.12
N LYS A 75 -9.93 26.20 38.09
CA LYS A 75 -8.94 27.18 37.62
C LYS A 75 -8.55 28.18 38.70
N SER A 76 -9.41 28.47 39.69
CA SER A 76 -9.03 29.33 40.83
C SER A 76 -7.94 28.71 41.71
N SER A 77 -7.80 27.39 41.69
CA SER A 77 -6.76 26.68 42.44
C SER A 77 -5.36 26.88 41.84
N TYR A 78 -5.26 27.31 40.57
CA TYR A 78 -4.02 27.82 39.96
C TYR A 78 -3.46 29.05 40.69
N LEU A 79 -4.35 29.82 41.32
CA LEU A 79 -4.01 31.10 41.97
C LEU A 79 -3.82 30.95 43.48
N LYS A 80 -4.11 29.78 44.06
CA LYS A 80 -3.96 29.57 45.50
C LYS A 80 -2.49 29.43 45.87
N SER A 81 -2.03 30.30 46.75
CA SER A 81 -0.76 30.09 47.40
C SER A 81 -0.87 28.87 48.33
N PRO A 82 0.09 27.93 48.26
CA PRO A 82 0.27 26.81 49.21
C PRO A 82 0.42 27.27 50.67
N ASP A 83 0.14 26.36 51.60
CA ASP A 83 0.28 26.57 53.04
C ASP A 83 1.76 26.75 53.45
N LEU A 84 2.06 27.91 54.06
CA LEU A 84 3.42 28.36 54.39
C LEU A 84 3.93 27.84 55.75
N SER A 85 3.13 27.06 56.50
CA SER A 85 3.51 26.55 57.83
C SER A 85 4.32 25.24 57.83
N LEU A 86 4.71 24.74 56.65
CA LEU A 86 5.43 23.47 56.48
C LEU A 86 6.96 23.71 56.58
N THR A 87 7.58 23.25 57.68
CA THR A 87 9.03 23.36 57.93
C THR A 87 9.70 21.98 58.04
N GLY A 88 10.18 21.49 56.90
CA GLY A 88 11.10 20.37 56.72
C GLY A 88 11.67 20.39 55.30
N ARG A 89 12.39 19.34 54.84
CA ARG A 89 12.60 19.08 53.39
C ARG A 89 11.27 18.69 52.75
N GLU A 90 10.30 19.58 52.84
CA GLU A 90 8.90 19.42 52.52
C GLU A 90 8.61 20.04 51.16
N VAL A 91 7.54 19.55 50.53
CA VAL A 91 7.04 19.99 49.21
C VAL A 91 7.18 21.50 49.10
N HIS A 92 7.89 21.97 48.07
CA HIS A 92 8.04 23.40 47.91
C HIS A 92 6.67 24.01 47.68
N TYR A 93 6.44 25.21 48.20
CA TYR A 93 5.15 25.86 48.09
C TYR A 93 4.76 26.03 46.58
N LEU A 94 5.68 26.46 45.71
CA LEU A 94 5.47 26.46 44.23
C LEU A 94 5.60 25.07 43.56
N GLY A 95 5.89 24.02 44.33
CA GLY A 95 6.29 22.71 43.83
C GLY A 95 5.17 21.88 43.21
N LYS A 96 3.91 22.20 43.54
CA LYS A 96 2.72 21.64 42.89
C LYS A 96 2.28 22.41 41.64
N ASN A 97 2.79 23.63 41.45
CA ASN A 97 2.43 24.45 40.29
C ASN A 97 3.16 23.95 39.04
N GLY A 98 2.41 23.44 38.07
CA GLY A 98 2.97 22.86 36.86
C GLY A 98 3.65 21.51 37.13
N GLU A 99 3.23 20.78 38.16
CA GLU A 99 3.79 19.46 38.51
C GLU A 99 3.40 18.37 37.51
N LEU A 100 2.37 18.64 36.70
CA LEU A 100 1.77 17.73 35.72
C LEU A 100 1.27 16.42 36.34
N LEU A 101 0.53 16.51 37.45
CA LEU A 101 -0.14 15.35 38.04
C LEU A 101 -1.10 14.71 37.01
N GLY A 102 -0.92 13.41 36.77
CA GLY A 102 -1.66 12.69 35.73
C GLY A 102 -0.93 12.60 34.40
N ALA A 103 0.27 13.15 34.26
CA ALA A 103 1.08 12.99 33.05
C ALA A 103 1.50 11.53 32.79
N SER A 104 1.55 10.70 33.83
CA SER A 104 1.56 9.25 33.68
C SER A 104 0.53 8.61 34.60
N LEU A 105 -0.14 7.59 34.06
CA LEU A 105 -1.20 6.83 34.71
C LEU A 105 -1.06 5.38 34.24
N ALA A 106 -1.07 4.45 35.18
CA ALA A 106 -1.14 3.03 34.87
C ALA A 106 -2.08 2.33 35.86
N SER A 107 -2.88 1.41 35.36
CA SER A 107 -3.69 0.53 36.21
C SER A 107 -3.35 -0.92 35.93
N GLN A 108 -3.57 -1.78 36.92
CA GLN A 108 -3.48 -3.22 36.75
C GLN A 108 -4.54 -3.77 35.78
N GLY A 109 -5.65 -3.04 35.55
CA GLY A 109 -6.71 -3.47 34.63
C GLY A 109 -7.44 -4.76 35.09
N THR A 110 -7.32 -5.11 36.37
CA THR A 110 -7.97 -6.29 36.96
C THR A 110 -8.95 -5.87 38.05
N ARG A 111 -9.93 -6.73 38.32
CA ARG A 111 -10.85 -6.56 39.45
C ARG A 111 -10.06 -6.51 40.76
N ARG A 112 -10.38 -5.52 41.60
CA ARG A 112 -9.69 -5.22 42.86
C ARG A 112 -8.21 -4.89 42.70
N GLY A 113 -7.78 -4.56 41.48
CA GLY A 113 -6.43 -4.12 41.20
C GLY A 113 -6.22 -2.65 41.53
N GLY A 114 -4.99 -2.26 41.85
CA GLY A 114 -4.61 -0.87 42.11
C GLY A 114 -4.29 -0.07 40.84
N ALA A 115 -3.90 1.19 41.05
CA ALA A 115 -3.40 2.08 40.01
C ALA A 115 -2.26 2.95 40.54
N VAL A 116 -1.50 3.56 39.64
CA VAL A 116 -0.47 4.55 39.96
C VAL A 116 -0.66 5.77 39.07
N VAL A 117 -0.56 6.95 39.68
CA VAL A 117 -0.58 8.24 38.99
C VAL A 117 0.63 9.06 39.42
N CYS A 118 1.30 9.73 38.48
CA CYS A 118 2.51 10.50 38.81
C CYS A 118 2.44 11.96 38.36
N ALA A 119 3.28 12.77 39.02
CA ALA A 119 3.52 14.18 38.78
C ALA A 119 5.04 14.37 38.55
N PRO A 120 5.54 14.21 37.31
CA PRO A 120 6.98 14.17 37.03
C PRO A 120 7.70 15.51 37.26
N LEU A 121 6.99 16.64 37.27
CA LEU A 121 7.59 17.97 37.45
C LEU A 121 7.50 18.49 38.89
N MET A 122 7.02 17.67 39.83
CA MET A 122 6.95 18.01 41.25
C MET A 122 8.31 18.45 41.82
N ARG A 123 8.32 19.48 42.69
CA ARG A 123 9.52 20.08 43.29
C ARG A 123 9.47 20.12 44.83
N PHE A 124 10.59 19.81 45.49
CA PHE A 124 10.68 19.65 46.96
C PHE A 124 11.75 20.54 47.64
N HIS A 125 12.28 21.58 46.97
CA HIS A 125 13.38 22.40 47.49
C HIS A 125 13.09 23.91 47.44
N ASN A 126 13.58 24.67 48.43
CA ASN A 126 13.39 26.13 48.58
C ASN A 126 13.94 26.97 47.41
N THR A 127 14.87 26.43 46.62
CA THR A 127 15.42 27.10 45.43
C THR A 127 14.64 26.84 44.13
N SER A 128 13.52 26.09 44.18
CA SER A 128 12.60 25.84 43.05
C SER A 128 13.19 25.29 41.74
N ALA A 129 14.50 25.01 41.67
CA ALA A 129 15.19 24.87 40.39
C ALA A 129 15.11 23.47 39.76
N TYR A 130 14.80 22.42 40.52
CA TYR A 130 14.90 21.04 40.02
C TYR A 130 13.66 20.19 40.26
N THR A 131 13.23 19.52 39.19
CA THR A 131 12.07 18.63 39.12
C THR A 131 12.46 17.23 39.58
N GLN A 132 11.91 16.80 40.70
CA GLN A 132 12.19 15.50 41.29
C GLN A 132 11.19 14.45 40.84
N GLY A 133 9.92 14.83 40.73
CA GLY A 133 8.83 13.92 40.43
C GLY A 133 8.29 13.21 41.68
N ALA A 134 7.03 12.79 41.62
CA ALA A 134 6.36 12.00 42.65
C ALA A 134 5.32 11.08 42.02
N CYS A 135 5.09 9.92 42.62
CA CYS A 135 4.05 8.98 42.21
C CYS A 135 3.14 8.63 43.39
N TYR A 136 1.86 8.40 43.11
CA TYR A 136 0.83 8.10 44.07
C TYR A 136 0.21 6.76 43.69
N GLU A 137 0.30 5.79 44.60
CA GLU A 137 -0.39 4.51 44.45
C GLU A 137 -1.80 4.66 44.98
N LEU A 138 -2.73 4.14 44.20
CA LEU A 138 -4.14 4.15 44.47
C LEU A 138 -4.59 2.71 44.70
N ASN A 139 -5.40 2.53 45.74
CA ASN A 139 -6.08 1.28 46.02
C ASN A 139 -7.13 1.00 44.92
N SER A 140 -7.74 -0.20 44.98
CA SER A 140 -8.76 -0.58 44.00
C SER A 140 -10.04 0.26 44.02
N ASP A 141 -10.28 1.05 45.06
CA ASP A 141 -11.38 2.00 45.14
C ASP A 141 -10.95 3.43 44.73
N LEU A 142 -9.73 3.56 44.19
CA LEU A 142 -9.05 4.80 43.82
C LEU A 142 -8.71 5.73 45.00
N THR A 143 -8.81 5.25 46.24
CA THR A 143 -8.29 5.98 47.41
C THR A 143 -6.76 5.93 47.44
N LEU A 144 -6.15 6.93 48.07
CA LEU A 144 -4.69 7.00 48.18
C LEU A 144 -4.17 5.88 49.08
N GLY A 145 -3.41 4.94 48.50
CA GLY A 145 -2.73 3.88 49.22
C GLY A 145 -1.32 4.28 49.68
N GLY A 146 -0.61 5.09 48.88
CA GLY A 146 0.74 5.53 49.23
C GLY A 146 1.31 6.62 48.32
N THR A 147 2.35 7.30 48.79
CA THR A 147 3.09 8.32 48.04
C THR A 147 4.57 7.92 47.94
N TYR A 148 5.14 8.02 46.75
CA TYR A 148 6.51 7.63 46.44
C TYR A 148 7.29 8.78 45.82
N THR A 149 8.43 9.04 46.44
CA THR A 149 9.42 10.04 46.02
C THR A 149 10.79 9.40 46.14
N THR A 150 11.03 8.39 45.31
CA THR A 150 12.23 7.54 45.37
C THR A 150 13.49 8.37 45.18
N CYS A 151 13.47 9.30 44.24
CA CYS A 151 14.63 10.15 44.00
C CYS A 151 14.94 11.08 45.19
N LEU A 152 14.08 11.17 46.23
CA LEU A 152 14.32 11.88 47.49
C LEU A 152 15.09 11.10 48.57
N GLN A 153 15.35 9.81 48.37
CA GLN A 153 16.03 8.98 49.37
C GLN A 153 17.42 9.52 49.74
N LYS A 154 17.80 9.39 51.03
CA LYS A 154 19.06 9.93 51.59
C LYS A 154 20.32 9.32 50.96
N ASN A 155 20.21 8.10 50.43
CA ASN A 155 21.35 7.32 49.94
C ASN A 155 21.63 7.56 48.44
N LEU A 156 20.80 8.34 47.75
CA LEU A 156 21.03 8.69 46.35
C LEU A 156 21.88 9.98 46.27
N PRO A 157 22.97 9.97 45.49
CA PRO A 157 23.85 11.13 45.40
C PRO A 157 23.14 12.26 44.64
N LYS A 158 23.30 13.48 45.17
CA LYS A 158 22.70 14.73 44.64
C LYS A 158 23.66 15.92 44.78
N LEU A 159 24.94 15.62 44.91
CA LEU A 159 25.96 16.59 45.32
C LEU A 159 26.16 17.67 44.26
N ASP A 160 25.79 17.39 43.01
CA ASP A 160 26.02 18.28 41.88
C ASP A 160 24.74 18.58 41.08
N ARG A 161 23.75 19.22 41.73
CA ARG A 161 22.56 19.78 41.07
C ARG A 161 21.86 18.75 40.16
N HIS A 162 21.76 19.01 38.85
CA HIS A 162 21.08 18.15 37.88
C HIS A 162 21.88 16.89 37.48
N ASN A 163 23.15 16.76 37.92
CA ASN A 163 24.04 15.74 37.38
C ASN A 163 23.76 14.32 37.90
N GLU A 164 23.14 14.17 39.06
CA GLU A 164 22.86 12.84 39.64
C GLU A 164 21.35 12.62 39.70
N TYR A 165 20.77 12.47 40.88
CA TYR A 165 19.31 12.32 41.04
C TYR A 165 18.60 13.65 41.33
N GLY A 166 19.28 14.78 41.11
CA GLY A 166 18.74 16.10 41.45
C GLY A 166 17.65 16.62 40.50
N ALA A 167 17.55 16.11 39.27
CA ALA A 167 16.49 16.46 38.31
C ALA A 167 15.76 15.20 37.78
N CYS A 168 15.53 14.22 38.65
CA CYS A 168 15.10 12.86 38.33
C CYS A 168 13.87 12.75 37.41
N MET A 169 12.87 13.61 37.62
CA MET A 169 11.56 13.55 36.98
C MET A 169 10.90 12.15 37.10
N GLU A 170 10.87 11.61 38.32
CA GLU A 170 10.25 10.32 38.61
C GLU A 170 8.78 10.29 38.20
N GLY A 171 8.40 9.22 37.50
CA GLY A 171 7.03 9.04 37.04
C GLY A 171 6.76 9.75 35.71
N PHE A 172 7.80 10.06 34.93
CA PHE A 172 7.64 10.46 33.54
C PHE A 172 6.92 9.38 32.72
N SER A 173 7.17 8.12 33.07
CA SER A 173 6.35 6.96 32.70
C SER A 173 6.12 6.08 33.92
N ALA A 174 5.04 5.31 33.91
CA ALA A 174 4.71 4.38 34.98
C ALA A 174 4.07 3.11 34.39
N ALA A 175 4.31 1.98 35.04
CA ALA A 175 3.66 0.71 34.76
C ALA A 175 3.43 -0.04 36.07
N ILE A 176 2.35 -0.81 36.14
CA ILE A 176 2.05 -1.65 37.31
C ILE A 176 1.60 -3.03 36.82
N SER A 177 2.16 -4.08 37.41
CA SER A 177 1.81 -5.47 37.08
C SER A 177 1.95 -6.35 38.31
N GLY A 178 0.85 -6.96 38.74
CA GLY A 178 0.75 -7.58 40.06
C GLY A 178 1.25 -6.60 41.13
N ASN A 179 2.03 -7.08 42.09
CA ASN A 179 2.53 -6.23 43.17
C ASN A 179 3.75 -5.41 42.77
N VAL A 180 4.13 -5.32 41.49
CA VAL A 180 5.31 -4.57 41.05
C VAL A 180 4.88 -3.29 40.36
N MET A 181 5.38 -2.16 40.87
CA MET A 181 5.24 -0.85 40.28
C MET A 181 6.59 -0.40 39.73
N VAL A 182 6.61 0.10 38.50
CA VAL A 182 7.79 0.54 37.80
C VAL A 182 7.61 1.99 37.36
N THR A 183 8.57 2.86 37.66
CA THR A 183 8.56 4.29 37.32
C THR A 183 9.80 4.66 36.51
N GLY A 184 9.60 5.47 35.47
CA GLY A 184 10.68 6.02 34.65
C GLY A 184 11.28 7.28 35.27
N LEU A 185 12.60 7.40 35.20
CA LEU A 185 13.42 8.47 35.80
C LEU A 185 14.24 9.17 34.71
N ILE A 186 13.61 9.91 33.80
CA ILE A 186 14.27 10.40 32.58
C ILE A 186 15.44 11.36 32.84
N GLY A 187 15.40 12.13 33.93
CA GLY A 187 16.45 13.08 34.27
C GLY A 187 17.51 12.55 35.24
N ALA A 188 17.46 11.27 35.61
CA ALA A 188 18.48 10.66 36.46
C ALA A 188 19.83 10.54 35.74
N MET A 189 20.92 10.70 36.52
CA MET A 189 22.30 10.49 36.08
C MET A 189 22.65 11.26 34.80
N LYS A 190 22.61 12.60 34.86
CA LYS A 190 22.90 13.49 33.71
C LYS A 190 22.04 13.17 32.48
N TRP A 191 20.73 12.92 32.67
CA TRP A 191 19.80 12.53 31.61
C TRP A 191 20.15 11.24 30.86
N THR A 192 21.01 10.40 31.44
CA THR A 192 21.14 9.00 31.00
C THR A 192 19.79 8.29 31.15
N GLY A 193 19.00 8.70 32.14
CA GLY A 193 17.72 8.11 32.45
C GLY A 193 17.88 6.85 33.30
N GLY A 194 16.77 6.41 33.88
CA GLY A 194 16.74 5.21 34.69
C GLY A 194 15.33 4.68 34.85
N VAL A 195 15.22 3.51 35.47
CA VAL A 195 13.95 2.89 35.82
C VAL A 195 14.06 2.46 37.27
N TYR A 196 13.01 2.72 38.04
CA TYR A 196 12.86 2.24 39.40
C TYR A 196 11.73 1.22 39.48
N ALA A 197 11.98 0.07 40.09
CA ALA A 197 10.97 -0.97 40.29
C ALA A 197 10.83 -1.26 41.79
N ARG A 198 9.58 -1.33 42.27
CA ARG A 198 9.25 -1.63 43.66
C ARG A 198 8.18 -2.69 43.76
N LYS A 199 8.25 -3.51 44.81
CA LYS A 199 7.18 -4.43 45.18
C LYS A 199 6.31 -3.81 46.28
N ALA A 200 4.99 -3.94 46.19
CA ALA A 200 4.03 -3.39 47.16
C ALA A 200 4.19 -4.03 48.56
N GLU A 201 4.70 -5.26 48.63
CA GLU A 201 5.08 -5.95 49.88
C GLU A 201 6.53 -6.43 49.81
N GLY A 202 7.36 -5.99 50.77
CA GLY A 202 8.70 -6.52 51.03
C GLY A 202 9.81 -6.03 50.09
N GLY A 203 10.61 -5.08 50.59
CA GLY A 203 11.99 -4.86 50.18
C GLY A 203 12.24 -4.25 48.78
N ILE A 204 13.24 -3.36 48.72
CA ILE A 204 13.76 -2.76 47.49
C ILE A 204 14.63 -3.81 46.78
N PHE A 205 14.29 -4.18 45.55
CA PHE A 205 15.22 -4.90 44.66
C PHE A 205 15.69 -3.95 43.57
N GLY A 206 16.87 -3.36 43.76
CA GLY A 206 17.62 -2.76 42.67
C GLY A 206 18.28 -3.87 41.87
N THR A 207 17.61 -4.40 40.85
CA THR A 207 18.33 -5.21 39.85
C THR A 207 19.04 -4.25 38.91
N THR A 208 20.33 -4.00 39.13
CA THR A 208 21.24 -3.53 38.08
C THR A 208 21.42 -4.67 37.08
N GLY A 209 20.41 -4.87 36.25
CA GLY A 209 20.51 -5.70 35.06
C GLY A 209 20.53 -4.77 33.87
N GLU A 210 21.71 -4.46 33.34
CA GLU A 210 21.79 -4.08 31.93
C GLU A 210 21.29 -5.29 31.14
N SER A 211 20.04 -5.22 30.67
CA SER A 211 19.62 -6.12 29.61
C SER A 211 20.36 -5.70 28.35
N SER A 212 21.56 -6.24 28.15
CA SER A 212 22.40 -5.99 26.98
C SER A 212 21.83 -6.62 25.69
N LYS A 213 20.58 -7.12 25.71
CA LYS A 213 19.86 -7.71 24.57
C LYS A 213 18.34 -7.49 24.67
N VAL A 214 17.84 -6.24 24.61
CA VAL A 214 16.39 -5.98 24.76
C VAL A 214 15.58 -6.18 23.47
N PHE A 215 16.15 -5.88 22.31
CA PHE A 215 15.36 -5.81 21.08
C PHE A 215 15.62 -7.00 20.16
N HIS A 216 14.61 -7.87 20.05
CA HIS A 216 14.54 -8.82 18.94
C HIS A 216 14.48 -8.05 17.60
N PRO A 217 14.89 -8.66 16.47
CA PRO A 217 14.66 -8.08 15.15
C PRO A 217 13.19 -7.64 15.01
N PRO A 218 12.93 -6.33 14.80
CA PRO A 218 11.59 -5.79 14.89
C PRO A 218 10.78 -6.12 13.62
N ILE A 219 9.46 -6.21 13.79
CA ILE A 219 8.55 -6.10 12.64
C ILE A 219 8.28 -4.61 12.44
N THR A 220 8.66 -4.08 11.28
CA THR A 220 8.40 -2.68 10.95
C THR A 220 6.99 -2.51 10.39
N LEU A 221 6.16 -1.76 11.11
CA LEU A 221 4.89 -1.20 10.63
C LEU A 221 5.14 0.26 10.24
N LYS A 222 4.75 0.66 9.04
CA LYS A 222 4.87 2.05 8.57
C LYS A 222 3.50 2.70 8.62
N GLY A 223 3.42 3.88 9.26
CA GLY A 223 2.20 4.69 9.31
C GLY A 223 1.81 5.24 7.94
N PRO A 224 0.54 5.64 7.75
CA PRO A 224 0.01 5.96 6.42
C PRO A 224 0.32 7.37 5.91
N GLY A 225 1.07 8.21 6.65
CA GLY A 225 1.36 9.58 6.20
C GLY A 225 2.47 10.28 6.95
N PHE A 226 3.08 11.27 6.28
CA PHE A 226 4.08 12.17 6.86
C PHE A 226 3.50 12.92 8.07
N PHE A 227 4.33 13.14 9.09
CA PHE A 227 3.98 13.85 10.33
C PHE A 227 2.82 13.28 11.17
N SER A 228 2.27 12.11 10.81
CA SER A 228 1.16 11.48 11.53
C SER A 228 1.48 11.07 12.98
N GLN A 229 2.78 10.91 13.28
CA GLN A 229 3.31 10.33 14.52
C GLN A 229 2.68 8.97 14.85
N PHE A 230 2.47 8.14 13.82
CA PHE A 230 2.07 6.76 14.01
C PHE A 230 3.06 6.04 14.93
N GLY A 231 2.55 5.45 16.01
CA GLY A 231 3.36 4.81 17.04
C GLY A 231 3.62 5.68 18.27
N LEU A 232 3.04 6.90 18.36
CA LEU A 232 3.13 7.72 19.57
C LEU A 232 2.55 7.00 20.79
N SER A 233 1.44 6.29 20.60
CA SER A 233 0.80 5.47 21.61
C SER A 233 0.57 4.07 21.08
N ILE A 234 0.72 3.07 21.96
CA ILE A 234 0.49 1.66 21.67
C ILE A 234 -0.16 1.05 22.91
N THR A 235 -1.19 0.23 22.72
CA THR A 235 -1.80 -0.51 23.82
C THR A 235 -2.15 -1.94 23.42
N LYS A 236 -2.08 -2.85 24.40
CA LYS A 236 -2.58 -4.22 24.26
C LYS A 236 -4.11 -4.17 24.22
N LEU A 237 -4.74 -4.95 23.36
CA LEU A 237 -6.20 -5.11 23.33
C LEU A 237 -6.66 -6.46 23.86
N GLY A 238 -5.76 -7.42 24.12
CA GLY A 238 -6.20 -8.78 24.46
C GLY A 238 -6.74 -9.50 23.23
N ASN A 239 -7.59 -10.50 23.41
CA ASN A 239 -8.25 -11.22 22.31
C ASN A 239 -9.47 -10.42 21.84
N LEU A 240 -9.25 -9.38 21.05
CA LEU A 240 -10.28 -8.46 20.58
C LEU A 240 -11.23 -9.15 19.61
N ASP A 241 -10.72 -10.04 18.74
CA ASP A 241 -11.59 -10.78 17.81
C ASP A 241 -12.29 -12.00 18.40
N GLY A 242 -11.91 -12.38 19.63
CA GLY A 242 -12.45 -13.56 20.28
C GLY A 242 -12.08 -14.85 19.55
N ASP A 243 -10.93 -14.91 18.87
CA ASP A 243 -10.49 -16.14 18.22
C ASP A 243 -10.29 -17.28 19.24
N LYS A 244 -10.46 -18.53 18.80
CA LYS A 244 -10.31 -19.71 19.69
C LYS A 244 -8.87 -19.94 20.14
N ARG A 245 -7.90 -19.30 19.48
CA ARG A 245 -6.47 -19.47 19.79
C ARG A 245 -6.03 -18.53 20.91
N GLY A 246 -6.81 -17.48 21.19
CA GLY A 246 -6.55 -16.51 22.24
C GLY A 246 -5.37 -15.60 21.92
N TYR A 247 -5.12 -15.29 20.64
CA TYR A 247 -4.02 -14.38 20.30
C TYR A 247 -4.32 -12.96 20.79
N ASN A 248 -3.26 -12.27 21.23
CA ASN A 248 -3.41 -10.88 21.70
C ASN A 248 -3.27 -9.92 20.52
N ASP A 249 -4.20 -8.99 20.46
CA ASP A 249 -4.28 -7.89 19.52
C ASP A 249 -3.74 -6.60 20.14
N PHE A 250 -3.54 -5.57 19.33
CA PHE A 250 -3.06 -4.29 19.80
C PHE A 250 -3.56 -3.11 18.95
N ALA A 251 -3.62 -1.94 19.56
CA ALA A 251 -3.92 -0.67 18.88
C ALA A 251 -2.69 0.24 18.86
N VAL A 252 -2.58 1.04 17.80
CA VAL A 252 -1.53 2.04 17.60
C VAL A 252 -2.18 3.38 17.28
N GLY A 253 -1.80 4.43 17.99
CA GLY A 253 -2.28 5.79 17.74
C GLY A 253 -1.41 6.55 16.74
N ALA A 254 -2.06 7.40 15.95
CA ALA A 254 -1.42 8.40 15.10
C ALA A 254 -2.18 9.74 15.26
N PRO A 255 -1.98 10.46 16.37
CA PRO A 255 -2.80 11.61 16.73
C PRO A 255 -2.73 12.77 15.74
N PHE A 256 -1.68 12.84 14.92
CA PHE A 256 -1.51 13.93 13.96
C PHE A 256 -1.87 13.53 12.52
N ALA A 257 -2.39 12.32 12.31
CA ALA A 257 -2.95 11.92 11.02
C ALA A 257 -4.20 12.75 10.66
N ASN A 258 -4.56 12.76 9.37
CA ASN A 258 -5.79 13.39 8.86
C ASN A 258 -5.92 14.88 9.30
N ASP A 259 -4.89 15.68 9.01
CA ASP A 259 -4.82 17.11 9.37
C ASP A 259 -4.91 17.38 10.88
N GLY A 260 -4.28 16.53 11.69
CA GLY A 260 -4.27 16.68 13.14
C GLY A 260 -5.55 16.21 13.85
N LYS A 261 -6.52 15.67 13.11
CA LYS A 261 -7.72 15.05 13.69
C LYS A 261 -7.37 13.77 14.45
N GLY A 262 -6.41 13.01 13.94
CA GLY A 262 -5.90 11.78 14.52
C GLY A 262 -6.63 10.53 14.06
N ALA A 263 -5.99 9.39 14.29
CA ALA A 263 -6.49 8.07 13.96
C ALA A 263 -5.91 6.99 14.88
N VAL A 264 -6.64 5.88 15.02
CA VAL A 264 -6.21 4.67 15.74
C VAL A 264 -6.28 3.47 14.79
N TYR A 265 -5.24 2.64 14.82
CA TYR A 265 -5.06 1.48 13.95
C TYR A 265 -5.04 0.22 14.80
N VAL A 266 -5.90 -0.73 14.48
CA VAL A 266 -6.06 -1.98 15.20
C VAL A 266 -5.43 -3.10 14.39
N PHE A 267 -4.57 -3.89 15.02
CA PHE A 267 -3.88 -5.02 14.42
C PHE A 267 -4.21 -6.29 15.19
N LEU A 268 -4.55 -7.35 14.46
CA LEU A 268 -4.80 -8.66 15.07
C LEU A 268 -3.49 -9.43 15.24
N GLY A 269 -3.37 -10.12 16.36
CA GLY A 269 -2.30 -11.04 16.66
C GLY A 269 -2.37 -12.29 15.79
N GLU A 270 -1.21 -12.88 15.52
CA GLU A 270 -1.10 -14.11 14.75
C GLU A 270 -0.05 -15.03 15.39
N LYS A 271 -0.09 -16.32 15.03
CA LYS A 271 0.78 -17.35 15.58
C LYS A 271 2.28 -17.03 15.43
N SER A 272 2.66 -16.42 14.31
CA SER A 272 4.05 -16.19 13.96
C SER A 272 4.27 -14.87 13.23
N LYS A 273 5.52 -14.38 13.26
CA LYS A 273 5.93 -13.17 12.51
C LYS A 273 5.69 -13.28 11.00
N LYS A 274 5.69 -14.51 10.45
CA LYS A 274 5.46 -14.77 9.02
C LYS A 274 3.98 -14.68 8.64
N GLU A 275 3.10 -15.07 9.55
CA GLU A 275 1.65 -15.05 9.38
C GLU A 275 1.05 -13.68 9.74
N PHE A 276 1.75 -12.88 10.55
CA PHE A 276 1.31 -11.56 10.98
C PHE A 276 1.01 -10.62 9.80
N ARG A 277 -0.23 -10.11 9.78
CA ARG A 277 -0.71 -9.19 8.76
C ARG A 277 -0.32 -7.76 9.12
N LYS A 278 0.46 -7.13 8.24
CA LYS A 278 0.90 -5.73 8.43
C LYS A 278 -0.19 -4.71 8.11
N THR A 279 -1.32 -5.14 7.55
CA THR A 279 -2.48 -4.29 7.28
C THR A 279 -3.37 -4.25 8.51
N PRO A 280 -3.83 -3.06 8.95
CA PRO A 280 -4.71 -2.94 10.10
C PRO A 280 -6.06 -3.63 9.80
N ALA A 281 -6.60 -4.33 10.79
CA ALA A 281 -7.92 -4.92 10.72
C ALA A 281 -9.02 -3.84 10.80
N GLN A 282 -8.77 -2.77 11.55
CA GLN A 282 -9.66 -1.62 11.66
C GLN A 282 -8.86 -0.32 11.79
N VAL A 283 -9.37 0.74 11.18
CA VAL A 283 -8.85 2.11 11.33
C VAL A 283 -10.01 2.98 11.77
N ILE A 284 -9.81 3.72 12.86
CA ILE A 284 -10.84 4.57 13.47
C ILE A 284 -10.33 6.00 13.46
N THR A 285 -11.11 6.88 12.85
CA THR A 285 -10.83 8.31 12.75
C THR A 285 -11.87 9.08 13.54
N SER A 286 -11.56 10.33 13.92
CA SER A 286 -12.57 11.16 14.60
C SER A 286 -13.78 11.50 13.73
N SER A 287 -13.69 11.34 12.40
CA SER A 287 -14.83 11.48 11.48
C SER A 287 -15.81 10.30 11.51
N ASP A 288 -15.38 9.14 12.00
CA ASP A 288 -16.26 7.96 12.14
C ASP A 288 -17.19 8.08 13.37
N LEU A 289 -16.90 9.04 14.26
CA LEU A 289 -17.51 9.22 15.56
C LEU A 289 -18.73 10.18 15.49
N PRO A 290 -19.96 9.72 15.80
CA PRO A 290 -21.15 10.55 15.72
C PRO A 290 -21.34 11.45 16.94
N ASN A 291 -22.13 12.52 16.80
CA ASN A 291 -22.64 13.33 17.93
C ASN A 291 -21.58 13.91 18.90
N LEU A 292 -20.36 14.16 18.42
CA LEU A 292 -19.34 14.87 19.18
C LEU A 292 -19.81 16.30 19.51
N ARG A 293 -19.70 16.70 20.79
CA ARG A 293 -20.08 18.06 21.23
C ARG A 293 -19.12 19.14 20.75
N ARG A 294 -17.87 18.76 20.47
CA ARG A 294 -16.83 19.65 19.97
C ARG A 294 -15.87 18.89 19.05
N PRO A 295 -15.23 19.57 18.08
CA PRO A 295 -14.26 18.95 17.19
C PRO A 295 -13.14 18.28 17.98
N VAL A 296 -12.84 17.04 17.61
CA VAL A 296 -11.76 16.26 18.24
C VAL A 296 -10.49 16.39 17.41
N LYS A 297 -9.40 16.78 18.08
CA LYS A 297 -8.03 16.79 17.55
C LYS A 297 -7.12 15.95 18.42
N SER A 298 -6.05 15.42 17.82
CA SER A 298 -5.12 14.51 18.50
C SER A 298 -5.78 13.22 18.97
N PHE A 299 -6.80 12.72 18.27
CA PHE A 299 -7.42 11.44 18.58
C PHE A 299 -6.40 10.29 18.45
N GLY A 300 -6.23 9.49 19.50
CA GLY A 300 -5.19 8.47 19.57
C GLY A 300 -3.89 8.97 20.22
N PHE A 301 -3.91 10.10 20.93
CA PHE A 301 -2.74 10.60 21.66
C PHE A 301 -2.36 9.66 22.80
N SER A 302 -3.35 9.12 23.51
CA SER A 302 -3.20 8.09 24.53
C SER A 302 -4.23 6.97 24.31
N LEU A 303 -3.86 5.75 24.67
CA LEU A 303 -4.68 4.56 24.48
C LEU A 303 -4.60 3.65 25.71
N SER A 304 -5.73 3.07 26.09
CA SER A 304 -5.79 1.98 27.06
C SER A 304 -6.83 0.97 26.59
N GLY A 305 -6.47 -0.29 26.51
CA GLY A 305 -7.38 -1.37 26.15
C GLY A 305 -7.00 -2.67 26.84
N GLY A 306 -7.77 -3.71 26.54
CA GLY A 306 -7.54 -5.06 27.06
C GLY A 306 -8.45 -5.46 28.22
N SER A 307 -9.34 -4.56 28.66
CA SER A 307 -10.33 -4.82 29.70
C SER A 307 -11.75 -4.83 29.12
N ASP A 308 -12.59 -5.74 29.56
CA ASP A 308 -14.03 -5.74 29.22
C ASP A 308 -14.78 -4.83 30.19
N LEU A 309 -15.26 -3.68 29.71
CA LEU A 309 -15.88 -2.63 30.52
C LEU A 309 -17.41 -2.73 30.56
N ASP A 310 -18.04 -3.55 29.72
CA ASP A 310 -19.49 -3.74 29.70
C ASP A 310 -19.96 -5.18 29.97
N GLY A 311 -19.01 -6.09 30.25
CA GLY A 311 -19.28 -7.46 30.63
C GLY A 311 -19.79 -8.30 29.46
N ASN A 312 -19.39 -7.98 28.24
CA ASN A 312 -19.81 -8.69 27.03
C ASN A 312 -18.87 -9.82 26.59
N GLY A 313 -17.76 -10.01 27.29
CA GLY A 313 -16.77 -11.04 27.01
C GLY A 313 -15.67 -10.60 26.04
N TYR A 314 -15.74 -9.37 25.51
CA TYR A 314 -14.74 -8.80 24.62
C TYR A 314 -14.07 -7.59 25.27
N PRO A 315 -12.75 -7.43 25.11
CA PRO A 315 -12.04 -6.27 25.63
C PRO A 315 -12.39 -5.00 24.84
N ASP A 316 -12.39 -3.87 25.51
CA ASP A 316 -12.73 -2.56 24.96
C ASP A 316 -11.47 -1.70 24.72
N LEU A 317 -11.69 -0.48 24.20
CA LEU A 317 -10.63 0.48 23.95
C LEU A 317 -11.05 1.90 24.37
N VAL A 318 -10.23 2.51 25.22
CA VAL A 318 -10.31 3.93 25.60
C VAL A 318 -9.27 4.74 24.82
N VAL A 319 -9.72 5.82 24.19
CA VAL A 319 -8.90 6.70 23.35
C VAL A 319 -8.93 8.13 23.86
N GLY A 320 -7.76 8.69 24.17
CA GLY A 320 -7.59 10.08 24.57
C GLY A 320 -7.32 11.00 23.38
N ALA A 321 -7.90 12.20 23.45
CA ALA A 321 -7.72 13.29 22.49
C ALA A 321 -7.42 14.61 23.23
N VAL A 322 -6.13 14.82 23.52
CA VAL A 322 -5.65 15.85 24.45
C VAL A 322 -6.04 17.28 24.04
N THR A 323 -5.93 17.64 22.76
CA THR A 323 -6.18 19.02 22.32
C THR A 323 -7.65 19.42 22.43
N GLY A 324 -8.56 18.44 22.37
CA GLY A 324 -10.00 18.66 22.51
C GLY A 324 -10.53 18.41 23.93
N GLY A 325 -9.70 17.91 24.86
CA GLY A 325 -10.17 17.52 26.19
C GLY A 325 -11.25 16.43 26.12
N VAL A 326 -11.10 15.44 25.24
CA VAL A 326 -12.10 14.39 24.99
C VAL A 326 -11.47 13.02 25.20
N VAL A 327 -12.19 12.15 25.90
CA VAL A 327 -11.91 10.71 25.99
C VAL A 327 -13.09 9.96 25.37
N THR A 328 -12.79 9.02 24.48
CA THR A 328 -13.78 8.18 23.81
C THR A 328 -13.59 6.74 24.26
N VAL A 329 -14.66 6.10 24.75
CA VAL A 329 -14.68 4.66 25.02
C VAL A 329 -15.37 3.98 23.85
N LEU A 330 -14.64 3.10 23.19
CA LEU A 330 -15.08 2.26 22.08
C LEU A 330 -15.25 0.85 22.62
N ARG A 331 -16.48 0.34 22.57
CA ARG A 331 -16.81 -0.98 23.10
C ARG A 331 -16.85 -2.00 21.98
N SER A 332 -16.43 -3.22 22.26
CA SER A 332 -16.36 -4.29 21.26
C SER A 332 -17.71 -4.96 21.06
N ARG A 333 -18.05 -5.26 19.81
CA ARG A 333 -19.22 -6.06 19.41
C ARG A 333 -18.85 -7.55 19.43
N PRO A 334 -19.75 -8.46 19.86
CA PRO A 334 -19.51 -9.89 19.74
C PRO A 334 -19.26 -10.32 18.29
N VAL A 335 -18.30 -11.21 18.09
CA VAL A 335 -17.85 -11.64 16.76
C VAL A 335 -18.36 -13.05 16.46
N ILE A 336 -19.20 -13.16 15.44
CA ILE A 336 -19.62 -14.45 14.90
C ILE A 336 -18.52 -14.96 13.97
N SER A 337 -17.87 -16.04 14.40
CA SER A 337 -16.81 -16.68 13.62
C SER A 337 -17.42 -17.58 12.55
N ILE A 338 -17.09 -17.28 11.30
CA ILE A 338 -17.48 -18.09 10.14
C ILE A 338 -16.26 -18.45 9.32
N MET A 339 -16.30 -19.61 8.67
CA MET A 339 -15.28 -20.08 7.75
C MET A 339 -15.97 -20.56 6.48
N ALA A 340 -15.64 -19.93 5.36
CA ALA A 340 -16.08 -20.39 4.06
C ALA A 340 -15.03 -21.27 3.40
N THR A 341 -15.47 -22.34 2.74
CA THR A 341 -14.64 -23.22 1.91
C THR A 341 -15.35 -23.50 0.60
N HIS A 342 -14.60 -24.03 -0.38
CA HIS A 342 -15.16 -24.51 -1.63
C HIS A 342 -14.87 -25.99 -1.81
N LYS A 343 -15.79 -26.69 -2.48
CA LYS A 343 -15.60 -28.04 -3.00
C LYS A 343 -15.81 -28.01 -4.49
N THR A 344 -14.86 -28.58 -5.21
CA THR A 344 -14.95 -28.79 -6.65
C THR A 344 -14.88 -30.27 -6.95
N ALA A 345 -15.63 -30.71 -7.96
CA ALA A 345 -15.56 -32.09 -8.45
C ALA A 345 -14.24 -32.40 -9.16
N SER A 346 -13.53 -31.35 -9.62
CA SER A 346 -12.24 -31.43 -10.31
C SER A 346 -11.37 -30.26 -9.84
N PRO A 347 -10.04 -30.45 -9.68
CA PRO A 347 -9.13 -29.36 -9.32
C PRO A 347 -8.92 -28.34 -10.44
N PHE A 348 -9.40 -28.62 -11.66
CA PHE A 348 -9.28 -27.76 -12.84
C PHE A 348 -10.57 -27.74 -13.70
N ILE A 349 -10.71 -26.69 -14.50
CA ILE A 349 -11.81 -26.50 -15.46
C ILE A 349 -11.39 -27.04 -16.83
N ASP A 350 -12.08 -28.06 -17.32
CA ASP A 350 -11.91 -28.56 -18.68
C ASP A 350 -12.89 -27.86 -19.64
N ILE A 351 -12.36 -27.08 -20.57
CA ILE A 351 -13.14 -26.23 -21.48
C ILE A 351 -13.93 -27.08 -22.50
N GLU A 352 -13.48 -28.31 -22.78
CA GLU A 352 -14.07 -29.16 -23.84
C GLU A 352 -14.98 -30.26 -23.30
N LYS A 353 -14.94 -30.53 -21.98
CA LYS A 353 -15.74 -31.59 -21.35
C LYS A 353 -17.03 -31.11 -20.66
N GLY A 354 -17.43 -29.85 -20.87
CA GLY A 354 -18.69 -29.34 -20.35
C GLY A 354 -19.88 -30.18 -20.82
N ARG A 355 -20.66 -30.74 -19.89
CA ARG A 355 -21.89 -31.49 -20.19
C ARG A 355 -23.09 -30.78 -19.59
N ASN A 356 -24.19 -30.70 -20.35
CA ASN A 356 -25.46 -30.08 -19.91
C ASN A 356 -25.35 -28.60 -19.48
N CYS A 357 -24.49 -27.83 -20.14
CA CYS A 357 -24.31 -26.42 -19.82
C CYS A 357 -25.51 -25.56 -20.25
N PRO A 358 -25.78 -24.44 -19.55
CA PRO A 358 -26.82 -23.48 -19.96
C PRO A 358 -26.62 -23.00 -21.40
N ARG A 359 -27.71 -22.66 -22.09
CA ARG A 359 -27.67 -22.28 -23.52
C ARG A 359 -26.63 -21.18 -23.77
N GLY A 360 -25.70 -21.46 -24.69
CA GLY A 360 -24.64 -20.54 -25.13
C GLY A 360 -23.27 -20.74 -24.46
N ALA A 361 -23.17 -21.58 -23.42
CA ALA A 361 -21.89 -21.87 -22.76
C ALA A 361 -21.20 -23.11 -23.36
N LYS A 362 -19.91 -23.00 -23.70
CA LYS A 362 -19.05 -24.13 -24.13
C LYS A 362 -18.67 -25.05 -22.97
N THR A 363 -18.39 -24.49 -21.78
CA THR A 363 -18.03 -25.24 -20.58
C THR A 363 -18.84 -24.77 -19.37
N CYS A 364 -19.00 -25.66 -18.40
CA CYS A 364 -19.63 -25.43 -17.11
C CYS A 364 -19.09 -26.46 -16.12
N PHE A 365 -18.95 -26.07 -14.86
CA PHE A 365 -18.47 -26.92 -13.78
C PHE A 365 -19.28 -26.65 -12.50
N PRO A 366 -19.55 -27.67 -11.68
CA PRO A 366 -20.16 -27.48 -10.38
C PRO A 366 -19.15 -26.85 -9.42
N LEU A 367 -19.61 -25.88 -8.64
CA LEU A 367 -18.86 -25.25 -7.57
C LEU A 367 -19.76 -25.21 -6.35
N ASP A 368 -19.41 -26.00 -5.34
CA ASP A 368 -20.12 -26.02 -4.07
C ASP A 368 -19.36 -25.16 -3.06
N LEU A 369 -20.09 -24.31 -2.35
CA LEU A 369 -19.56 -23.41 -1.34
C LEU A 369 -20.14 -23.80 0.01
N GLU A 370 -19.28 -24.07 0.97
CA GLU A 370 -19.67 -24.48 2.32
C GLU A 370 -19.32 -23.36 3.30
N ILE A 371 -20.22 -23.11 4.24
CA ILE A 371 -20.01 -22.14 5.32
C ILE A 371 -20.12 -22.90 6.63
N PHE A 372 -19.06 -22.83 7.42
CA PHE A 372 -19.04 -23.31 8.78
C PHE A 372 -19.22 -22.12 9.70
N VAL A 373 -20.18 -22.20 10.62
CA VAL A 373 -20.42 -21.17 11.62
C VAL A 373 -20.15 -21.74 13.00
N ASP A 374 -19.39 -21.00 13.81
CA ASP A 374 -19.17 -21.32 15.20
C ASP A 374 -20.41 -20.99 16.02
N ASN A 375 -21.09 -22.02 16.52
CA ASN A 375 -22.35 -21.87 17.26
C ASN A 375 -22.12 -21.63 18.76
N ASP A 376 -21.12 -20.82 19.11
CA ASP A 376 -20.80 -20.51 20.50
C ASP A 376 -21.76 -19.43 21.03
N PRO A 377 -22.68 -19.76 21.97
CA PRO A 377 -23.66 -18.83 22.50
C PRO A 377 -23.02 -17.60 23.15
N SER A 378 -21.80 -17.75 23.70
CA SER A 378 -21.07 -16.65 24.35
C SER A 378 -20.57 -15.58 23.39
N LYS A 379 -20.58 -15.85 22.08
CA LYS A 379 -20.09 -14.94 21.03
C LYS A 379 -21.21 -14.29 20.20
N GLY A 380 -22.44 -14.34 20.72
CA GLY A 380 -23.61 -13.79 20.04
C GLY A 380 -24.16 -14.67 18.92
N ALA A 381 -23.75 -15.95 18.83
CA ALA A 381 -24.28 -16.89 17.86
C ALA A 381 -25.78 -17.16 18.07
N ASP A 382 -26.26 -17.15 19.31
CA ASP A 382 -27.68 -17.34 19.66
C ASP A 382 -28.62 -16.27 19.08
N LEU A 383 -28.08 -15.13 18.66
CA LEU A 383 -28.85 -14.04 18.07
C LEU A 383 -29.12 -14.25 16.58
N VAL A 384 -28.51 -15.27 15.99
CA VAL A 384 -28.64 -15.63 14.58
C VAL A 384 -29.41 -16.94 14.49
N ASP A 385 -30.61 -16.90 13.90
CA ASP A 385 -31.41 -18.11 13.69
C ASP A 385 -30.89 -18.91 12.49
N PHE A 386 -29.95 -19.82 12.74
CA PHE A 386 -29.36 -20.69 11.72
C PHE A 386 -30.34 -21.67 11.05
N ASN A 387 -31.60 -21.76 11.50
CA ASN A 387 -32.63 -22.57 10.85
C ASN A 387 -33.28 -21.86 9.65
N SER A 388 -33.03 -20.57 9.49
CA SER A 388 -33.50 -19.76 8.36
C SER A 388 -32.31 -19.30 7.51
N ASN A 389 -32.60 -18.78 6.30
CA ASN A 389 -31.57 -18.09 5.54
C ASN A 389 -31.23 -16.78 6.28
N VAL A 390 -30.07 -16.71 6.94
CA VAL A 390 -29.60 -15.48 7.61
C VAL A 390 -28.41 -14.84 6.91
N PHE A 391 -27.74 -15.58 6.03
CA PHE A 391 -26.58 -15.08 5.30
C PHE A 391 -26.90 -14.81 3.84
N THR A 392 -26.42 -13.67 3.34
CA THR A 392 -26.31 -13.42 1.90
C THR A 392 -24.90 -13.70 1.47
N CYS A 393 -24.77 -14.49 0.40
CA CYS A 393 -23.50 -14.87 -0.17
C CYS A 393 -23.34 -14.30 -1.57
N ASN A 394 -22.23 -13.61 -1.81
CA ASN A 394 -21.90 -13.07 -3.12
C ASN A 394 -20.62 -13.73 -3.63
N LEU A 395 -20.70 -14.29 -4.83
CA LEU A 395 -19.56 -14.78 -5.58
C LEU A 395 -19.26 -13.78 -6.70
N GLU A 396 -18.07 -13.20 -6.66
CA GLU A 396 -17.60 -12.25 -7.67
C GLU A 396 -16.45 -12.89 -8.46
N GLU A 397 -16.58 -12.86 -9.77
CA GLU A 397 -15.50 -13.15 -10.71
C GLU A 397 -14.73 -11.85 -10.93
N ASN A 398 -13.44 -11.86 -10.60
CA ASN A 398 -12.61 -10.64 -10.68
C ASN A 398 -11.99 -10.41 -12.07
N ASP A 399 -12.39 -11.19 -13.09
CA ASP A 399 -11.83 -11.09 -14.44
C ASP A 399 -12.89 -10.74 -15.49
N ASN A 400 -12.78 -9.55 -16.09
CA ASN A 400 -13.65 -9.10 -17.18
C ASN A 400 -13.10 -9.49 -18.56
N SER A 401 -12.00 -10.24 -18.64
CA SER A 401 -11.39 -10.65 -19.89
C SER A 401 -11.77 -12.09 -20.27
N ALA A 402 -12.97 -12.24 -20.85
CA ALA A 402 -13.46 -13.51 -21.41
C ALA A 402 -12.60 -14.12 -22.56
N LYS A 403 -11.37 -13.65 -22.75
CA LYS A 403 -10.37 -14.13 -23.73
C LYS A 403 -9.17 -14.80 -23.07
N ASP A 404 -9.04 -14.78 -21.75
CA ASP A 404 -7.96 -15.45 -21.04
C ASP A 404 -8.40 -16.84 -20.59
N TRP A 405 -7.96 -17.86 -21.34
CA TRP A 405 -8.25 -19.28 -21.06
C TRP A 405 -7.07 -20.00 -20.39
N ILE A 406 -6.11 -19.26 -19.86
CA ILE A 406 -4.86 -19.79 -19.28
C ILE A 406 -4.74 -19.37 -17.83
N ASN A 407 -5.09 -18.13 -17.51
CA ASN A 407 -5.06 -17.67 -16.14
C ASN A 407 -6.16 -18.32 -15.29
N PRO A 408 -5.86 -18.77 -14.07
CA PRO A 408 -6.86 -19.32 -13.17
C PRO A 408 -8.00 -18.35 -12.93
N LEU A 409 -9.24 -18.84 -12.99
CA LEU A 409 -10.41 -18.04 -12.61
C LEU A 409 -10.33 -17.74 -11.12
N LYS A 410 -10.27 -16.44 -10.79
CA LYS A 410 -10.23 -15.97 -9.41
C LYS A 410 -11.65 -15.70 -8.93
N PHE A 411 -12.04 -16.42 -7.90
CA PHE A 411 -13.31 -16.29 -7.23
C PHE A 411 -13.12 -15.58 -5.91
N ARG A 412 -13.98 -14.59 -5.65
CA ARG A 412 -14.13 -14.00 -4.33
C ARG A 412 -15.51 -14.35 -3.80
N PHE A 413 -15.55 -15.16 -2.75
CA PHE A 413 -16.75 -15.47 -2.00
C PHE A 413 -16.84 -14.57 -0.77
N THR A 414 -17.97 -13.89 -0.58
CA THR A 414 -18.22 -13.05 0.60
C THR A 414 -19.55 -13.39 1.25
N VAL A 415 -19.56 -13.37 2.57
CA VAL A 415 -20.72 -13.65 3.43
C VAL A 415 -21.09 -12.39 4.20
N ARG A 416 -22.39 -12.10 4.29
CA ARG A 416 -22.93 -10.98 5.06
C ARG A 416 -24.16 -11.40 5.85
N ILE A 417 -24.36 -10.83 7.04
CA ILE A 417 -25.60 -10.98 7.82
C ILE A 417 -26.72 -10.20 7.11
N MET A 418 -27.85 -10.86 6.87
CA MET A 418 -29.03 -10.20 6.35
C MET A 418 -29.64 -9.28 7.40
N ASN A 419 -30.02 -8.07 6.99
CA ASN A 419 -30.61 -7.05 7.86
C ASN A 419 -29.75 -6.77 9.12
N GLU A 420 -28.43 -6.72 8.95
CA GLU A 420 -27.50 -6.38 10.05
C GLU A 420 -27.97 -5.09 10.75
N ARG A 421 -28.29 -5.21 12.03
CA ARG A 421 -28.66 -4.06 12.86
C ARG A 421 -27.38 -3.35 13.26
N LYS A 422 -27.37 -2.02 13.12
CA LYS A 422 -26.29 -1.18 13.64
C LYS A 422 -26.73 -0.55 14.96
N PRO A 423 -25.85 -0.48 15.97
CA PRO A 423 -26.16 0.25 17.18
C PRO A 423 -26.31 1.74 16.86
N PHE A 424 -27.11 2.44 17.65
CA PHE A 424 -27.37 3.87 17.50
C PHE A 424 -26.90 4.61 18.75
N HIS A 425 -26.20 5.73 18.57
CA HIS A 425 -25.75 6.54 19.70
C HIS A 425 -26.95 7.07 20.51
N PRO A 426 -27.13 6.67 21.78
CA PRO A 426 -28.30 7.08 22.55
C PRO A 426 -28.29 8.59 22.82
N ALA A 427 -29.48 9.17 23.02
CA ALA A 427 -29.58 10.55 23.51
C ALA A 427 -28.97 10.66 24.92
N GLU A 428 -28.48 11.85 25.28
CA GLU A 428 -27.89 12.07 26.60
C GLU A 428 -28.86 11.72 27.74
N GLY A 429 -28.34 11.04 28.78
CA GLY A 429 -29.13 10.58 29.92
C GLY A 429 -29.91 9.28 29.71
N ARG A 430 -29.93 8.73 28.49
CA ARG A 430 -30.47 7.39 28.23
C ARG A 430 -29.47 6.30 28.62
N PRO A 431 -29.93 5.06 28.91
CA PRO A 431 -29.05 3.94 29.19
C PRO A 431 -28.12 3.64 28.01
N ILE A 432 -26.94 3.13 28.34
CA ILE A 432 -25.93 2.71 27.37
C ILE A 432 -26.49 1.55 26.54
N VAL A 433 -26.22 1.55 25.23
CA VAL A 433 -26.65 0.48 24.31
C VAL A 433 -25.93 -0.81 24.66
N ASP A 434 -26.71 -1.88 24.85
CA ASP A 434 -26.20 -3.23 25.01
C ASP A 434 -25.70 -3.78 23.67
N LEU A 435 -24.37 -3.84 23.50
CA LEU A 435 -23.75 -4.28 22.25
C LEU A 435 -23.86 -5.79 22.03
N LYS A 436 -24.27 -6.58 23.05
CA LYS A 436 -24.52 -8.01 22.87
C LYS A 436 -25.52 -8.25 21.75
N GLN A 437 -26.53 -7.39 21.61
CA GLN A 437 -27.62 -7.50 20.64
C GLN A 437 -27.22 -7.13 19.20
N PHE A 438 -25.98 -6.71 18.97
CA PHE A 438 -25.48 -6.25 17.68
C PHE A 438 -24.21 -7.01 17.28
N PRO A 439 -24.26 -8.34 17.08
CA PRO A 439 -23.07 -9.09 16.69
C PRO A 439 -22.58 -8.68 15.29
N ILE A 440 -21.30 -8.94 15.01
CA ILE A 440 -20.65 -8.68 13.71
C ILE A 440 -19.96 -9.94 13.19
N LEU A 441 -19.86 -10.11 11.87
CA LEU A 441 -19.09 -11.22 11.29
C LEU A 441 -17.59 -10.97 11.41
N ASN A 442 -16.83 -12.05 11.63
CA ASN A 442 -15.37 -12.00 11.49
C ASN A 442 -14.98 -11.53 10.07
N LYS A 443 -14.25 -10.41 9.98
CA LYS A 443 -13.77 -9.81 8.73
C LYS A 443 -13.00 -10.77 7.82
N TYR A 444 -12.14 -11.61 8.38
CA TYR A 444 -11.24 -12.46 7.59
C TYR A 444 -11.80 -13.86 7.34
N GLY A 445 -12.77 -14.30 8.13
CA GLY A 445 -13.51 -15.54 7.89
C GLY A 445 -14.68 -15.37 6.90
N ALA A 446 -15.25 -14.16 6.84
CA ALA A 446 -16.40 -13.84 5.98
C ALA A 446 -16.05 -13.62 4.50
N SER A 447 -14.78 -13.55 4.14
CA SER A 447 -14.33 -13.43 2.75
C SER A 447 -13.32 -14.53 2.45
N TYR A 448 -13.60 -15.33 1.42
CA TYR A 448 -12.76 -16.42 0.98
C TYR A 448 -12.45 -16.26 -0.50
N GLU A 449 -11.17 -16.08 -0.81
CA GLU A 449 -10.69 -16.00 -2.18
C GLU A 449 -10.00 -17.31 -2.55
N PHE A 450 -10.35 -17.85 -3.73
CA PHE A 450 -9.73 -19.05 -4.27
C PHE A 450 -9.64 -18.94 -5.78
N GLN A 451 -8.80 -19.77 -6.38
CA GLN A 451 -8.61 -19.80 -7.82
C GLN A 451 -8.78 -21.20 -8.35
N ILE A 452 -9.42 -21.33 -9.51
CA ILE A 452 -9.55 -22.61 -10.20
C ILE A 452 -8.83 -22.50 -11.55
N PRO A 453 -7.74 -23.26 -11.77
CA PRO A 453 -7.01 -23.26 -13.03
C PRO A 453 -7.81 -23.93 -14.16
N PHE A 454 -7.51 -23.58 -15.40
CA PHE A 454 -7.97 -24.33 -16.57
C PHE A 454 -7.09 -25.56 -16.81
N ASN A 455 -7.64 -26.60 -17.44
CA ASN A 455 -6.87 -27.75 -17.89
C ASN A 455 -5.99 -27.36 -19.08
N THR A 456 -4.69 -27.19 -18.84
CA THR A 456 -3.70 -26.72 -19.81
C THR A 456 -3.16 -27.83 -20.73
N ARG A 457 -3.54 -29.10 -20.50
CA ARG A 457 -3.05 -30.29 -21.22
C ARG A 457 -1.52 -30.44 -21.23
N CYS A 458 -0.81 -29.86 -20.26
CA CYS A 458 0.65 -29.93 -20.11
C CYS A 458 1.09 -31.18 -19.33
N GLY A 459 0.52 -32.36 -19.63
CA GLY A 459 0.85 -33.59 -18.88
C GLY A 459 0.33 -33.62 -17.44
N GLU A 460 0.93 -34.47 -16.59
CA GLU A 460 0.48 -34.74 -15.21
C GLU A 460 0.86 -33.65 -14.21
N ASP A 461 1.93 -32.89 -14.46
CA ASP A 461 2.40 -31.81 -13.59
C ASP A 461 1.66 -30.47 -13.82
N GLN A 462 0.85 -30.40 -14.89
CA GLN A 462 -0.02 -29.27 -15.25
C GLN A 462 0.73 -27.95 -15.50
N VAL A 463 2.06 -27.98 -15.66
CA VAL A 463 2.89 -26.79 -15.91
C VAL A 463 3.53 -26.93 -17.27
N CYS A 464 3.06 -26.14 -18.25
CA CYS A 464 3.64 -26.15 -19.59
C CYS A 464 5.07 -25.64 -19.57
N GLN A 465 6.02 -26.58 -19.75
CA GLN A 465 7.43 -26.29 -19.95
C GLN A 465 7.69 -26.12 -21.45
N THR A 466 7.70 -24.87 -21.89
CA THR A 466 7.95 -24.50 -23.29
C THR A 466 9.43 -24.29 -23.55
N ASP A 467 9.80 -24.30 -24.83
CA ASP A 467 11.14 -23.97 -25.34
C ASP A 467 10.96 -23.21 -26.64
N LEU A 468 10.72 -21.90 -26.55
CA LEU A 468 10.65 -21.05 -27.73
C LEU A 468 12.06 -20.75 -28.24
N VAL A 469 12.21 -20.62 -29.56
CA VAL A 469 13.49 -20.35 -30.18
C VAL A 469 13.28 -19.36 -31.31
N LEU A 470 14.05 -18.28 -31.30
CA LEU A 470 13.97 -17.20 -32.27
C LEU A 470 15.23 -17.14 -33.14
N GLU A 471 15.03 -17.26 -34.45
CA GLU A 471 16.06 -17.01 -35.46
C GLU A 471 15.58 -15.95 -36.45
N ALA A 472 16.46 -15.01 -36.80
CA ALA A 472 16.14 -13.99 -37.80
C ALA A 472 17.34 -13.64 -38.68
N VAL A 473 17.06 -13.42 -39.98
CA VAL A 473 18.08 -13.18 -41.01
C VAL A 473 17.61 -12.09 -41.98
N PHE A 474 18.51 -11.18 -42.36
CA PHE A 474 18.25 -10.22 -43.42
C PHE A 474 18.30 -10.89 -44.79
N VAL A 475 17.25 -10.71 -45.59
CA VAL A 475 17.15 -11.32 -46.92
C VAL A 475 18.07 -10.60 -47.90
N GLY A 476 19.02 -11.32 -48.48
CA GLY A 476 19.93 -10.78 -49.50
C GLY A 476 21.06 -9.87 -48.97
N ILE A 477 21.24 -9.78 -47.64
CA ILE A 477 22.34 -9.01 -47.03
C ILE A 477 23.25 -9.98 -46.26
N PRO A 478 24.45 -10.30 -46.76
CA PRO A 478 25.38 -11.19 -46.07
C PRO A 478 25.98 -10.51 -44.84
N LYS A 479 26.19 -11.29 -43.77
CA LYS A 479 26.88 -10.85 -42.57
C LYS A 479 28.40 -10.83 -42.82
N THR A 480 29.04 -9.67 -42.67
CA THR A 480 30.50 -9.52 -42.82
C THR A 480 31.19 -9.34 -41.46
N GLU A 481 32.53 -9.34 -41.41
CA GLU A 481 33.31 -9.06 -40.19
C GLU A 481 32.99 -7.67 -39.57
N LYS A 482 32.44 -6.74 -40.36
CA LYS A 482 32.01 -5.40 -39.91
C LYS A 482 30.49 -5.33 -39.62
N GLY A 483 29.81 -6.46 -39.54
CA GLY A 483 28.35 -6.55 -39.36
C GLY A 483 27.60 -6.66 -40.68
N TYR A 484 26.29 -6.39 -40.66
CA TYR A 484 25.47 -6.31 -41.87
C TYR A 484 25.65 -4.94 -42.51
N VAL A 485 26.09 -4.91 -43.77
CA VAL A 485 26.28 -3.68 -44.54
C VAL A 485 25.45 -3.79 -45.81
N SER A 486 24.54 -2.84 -46.02
CA SER A 486 23.72 -2.76 -47.23
C SER A 486 24.06 -1.51 -48.04
N ASN A 487 24.41 -1.71 -49.31
CA ASN A 487 24.58 -0.63 -50.27
C ASN A 487 23.20 -0.28 -50.85
N VAL A 488 22.62 0.85 -50.44
CA VAL A 488 21.31 1.26 -50.97
C VAL A 488 21.51 2.01 -52.28
N GLY A 489 21.58 1.23 -53.36
CA GLY A 489 21.60 1.70 -54.74
C GLY A 489 20.29 1.48 -55.49
N ASP A 490 19.67 0.29 -55.36
CA ASP A 490 18.55 -0.12 -56.24
C ASP A 490 17.22 -0.45 -55.54
N LYS A 491 17.22 -0.70 -54.22
CA LYS A 491 16.02 -1.09 -53.45
C LYS A 491 15.83 -0.17 -52.26
N ASP A 492 14.63 0.37 -52.10
CA ASP A 492 14.25 1.25 -50.98
C ASP A 492 13.54 0.52 -49.83
N TYR A 493 13.72 -0.79 -49.73
CA TYR A 493 13.17 -1.64 -48.68
C TYR A 493 14.21 -2.67 -48.19
N LEU A 494 13.98 -3.19 -46.99
CA LEU A 494 14.70 -4.31 -46.39
C LEU A 494 13.70 -5.40 -45.97
N ASP A 495 14.07 -6.66 -46.16
CA ASP A 495 13.25 -7.80 -45.74
C ASP A 495 14.00 -8.56 -44.64
N ILE A 496 13.31 -8.90 -43.54
CA ILE A 496 13.82 -9.76 -42.47
C ILE A 496 12.93 -10.98 -42.37
N THR A 497 13.52 -12.17 -42.51
CA THR A 497 12.82 -13.44 -42.27
C THR A 497 12.94 -13.79 -40.80
N PHE A 498 11.81 -13.93 -40.11
CA PHE A 498 11.74 -14.43 -38.74
C PHE A 498 11.30 -15.88 -38.75
N THR A 499 12.00 -16.72 -37.99
CA THR A 499 11.69 -18.12 -37.78
C THR A 499 11.57 -18.38 -36.29
N VAL A 500 10.38 -18.78 -35.85
CA VAL A 500 10.10 -19.10 -34.45
C VAL A 500 9.66 -20.54 -34.35
N GLU A 501 10.31 -21.29 -33.46
CA GLU A 501 10.06 -22.71 -33.23
C GLU A 501 9.76 -22.95 -31.75
N ASN A 502 8.79 -23.82 -31.46
CA ASN A 502 8.55 -24.30 -30.10
C ASN A 502 9.02 -25.76 -30.00
N ARG A 503 10.07 -26.04 -29.24
CA ARG A 503 10.71 -27.37 -29.17
C ARG A 503 10.20 -28.27 -28.05
N LYS A 504 9.37 -27.76 -27.14
CA LYS A 504 8.84 -28.54 -26.00
C LYS A 504 7.31 -28.48 -25.94
N GLU A 505 6.74 -28.28 -24.76
CA GLU A 505 5.29 -28.30 -24.56
C GLU A 505 4.64 -27.03 -25.11
N LYS A 506 3.31 -26.95 -25.01
CA LYS A 506 2.52 -25.86 -25.60
C LYS A 506 2.90 -24.49 -25.03
N ALA A 507 3.14 -23.52 -25.91
CA ALA A 507 3.41 -22.13 -25.54
C ALA A 507 2.12 -21.31 -25.65
N TYR A 508 1.56 -20.87 -24.52
CA TYR A 508 0.30 -20.12 -24.50
C TYR A 508 0.54 -18.62 -24.66
N GLN A 509 -0.31 -17.95 -25.46
CA GLN A 509 -0.14 -16.56 -25.88
C GLN A 509 1.27 -16.27 -26.45
N ALA A 510 1.82 -17.18 -27.26
CA ALA A 510 3.13 -17.00 -27.87
C ALA A 510 3.08 -15.84 -28.88
N ALA A 511 3.99 -14.87 -28.73
CA ALA A 511 4.08 -13.71 -29.61
C ALA A 511 5.54 -13.27 -29.80
N LEU A 512 5.84 -12.72 -30.98
CA LEU A 512 7.09 -12.05 -31.30
C LEU A 512 6.91 -10.54 -31.12
N PHE A 513 7.83 -9.90 -30.39
CA PHE A 513 7.91 -8.46 -30.18
C PHE A 513 9.15 -7.93 -30.89
N LEU A 514 8.97 -7.14 -31.95
CA LEU A 514 10.06 -6.54 -32.70
C LEU A 514 10.12 -5.04 -32.47
N THR A 515 11.26 -4.56 -31.98
CA THR A 515 11.60 -3.14 -31.88
C THR A 515 12.51 -2.74 -33.03
N TYR A 516 12.21 -1.63 -33.70
CA TYR A 516 12.96 -1.05 -34.82
C TYR A 516 12.99 0.48 -34.74
N ASP A 517 13.83 1.13 -35.56
CA ASP A 517 13.97 2.59 -35.59
C ASP A 517 12.88 3.27 -36.46
N PRO A 518 11.84 3.91 -35.87
CA PRO A 518 10.71 4.46 -36.64
C PRO A 518 11.02 5.79 -37.32
N GLU A 519 12.19 6.38 -37.06
CA GLU A 519 12.64 7.62 -37.71
C GLU A 519 13.22 7.36 -39.11
N GLU A 520 13.78 6.17 -39.34
CA GLU A 520 14.41 5.76 -40.60
C GLU A 520 13.60 4.72 -41.38
N LEU A 521 12.64 4.03 -40.74
CA LEU A 521 11.84 2.97 -41.33
C LEU A 521 10.33 3.22 -41.21
N GLU A 522 9.60 2.97 -42.31
CA GLU A 522 8.15 2.89 -42.30
C GLU A 522 7.65 1.64 -41.57
N LEU A 523 6.35 1.61 -41.25
CA LEU A 523 5.67 0.45 -40.67
C LEU A 523 5.89 -0.80 -41.54
N PRO A 524 6.36 -1.93 -40.97
CA PRO A 524 6.60 -3.12 -41.78
C PRO A 524 5.32 -3.76 -42.28
N MET A 525 5.41 -4.41 -43.44
CA MET A 525 4.36 -5.27 -43.96
C MET A 525 4.78 -6.74 -43.86
N VAL A 526 3.84 -7.60 -43.45
CA VAL A 526 4.05 -9.06 -43.48
C VAL A 526 3.98 -9.55 -44.93
N VAL A 527 5.03 -10.24 -45.38
CA VAL A 527 5.17 -10.81 -46.73
C VAL A 527 5.25 -12.34 -46.61
N GLY A 528 4.51 -13.06 -47.44
CA GLY A 528 4.49 -14.54 -47.44
C GLY A 528 3.30 -15.15 -46.68
N GLY A 529 2.87 -16.34 -47.12
CA GLY A 529 1.54 -16.92 -46.93
C GLY A 529 1.12 -17.42 -45.54
N ALA A 530 1.69 -16.93 -44.44
CA ALA A 530 1.19 -17.23 -43.09
C ALA A 530 0.13 -16.21 -42.67
N LYS A 531 -1.12 -16.64 -42.46
CA LYS A 531 -2.21 -15.80 -41.90
C LYS A 531 -2.02 -15.55 -40.39
N LEU A 532 -0.88 -14.99 -40.00
CA LEU A 532 -0.62 -14.62 -38.60
C LEU A 532 -1.22 -13.24 -38.34
N GLY A 533 -1.96 -13.11 -37.23
CA GLY A 533 -2.45 -11.81 -36.77
C GLY A 533 -1.29 -10.99 -36.23
N TRP A 534 -1.27 -9.69 -36.51
CA TRP A 534 -0.25 -8.78 -36.01
C TRP A 534 -0.87 -7.43 -35.64
N GLU A 535 -0.22 -6.74 -34.71
CA GLU A 535 -0.59 -5.40 -34.24
C GLU A 535 0.66 -4.57 -33.96
N THR A 536 0.48 -3.27 -33.69
CA THR A 536 1.58 -2.39 -33.31
C THR A 536 1.32 -1.72 -31.97
N ILE A 537 2.37 -1.64 -31.15
CA ILE A 537 2.35 -0.96 -29.87
C ILE A 537 3.20 0.30 -30.00
N GLY A 538 2.55 1.47 -29.98
CA GLY A 538 3.24 2.74 -30.20
C GLY A 538 3.69 2.90 -31.65
N LYS A 539 4.90 3.48 -31.86
CA LYS A 539 5.45 3.75 -33.21
C LYS A 539 6.59 2.82 -33.62
N ASN A 540 7.17 2.07 -32.69
CA ASN A 540 8.44 1.36 -32.88
C ASN A 540 8.37 -0.14 -32.53
N VAL A 541 7.23 -0.64 -32.04
CA VAL A 541 7.07 -2.06 -31.66
C VAL A 541 5.99 -2.72 -32.51
N VAL A 542 6.36 -3.84 -33.13
CA VAL A 542 5.45 -4.72 -33.89
C VAL A 542 5.29 -6.02 -33.11
N VAL A 543 4.04 -6.46 -32.97
CA VAL A 543 3.68 -7.70 -32.27
C VAL A 543 3.08 -8.66 -33.29
N VAL A 544 3.69 -9.84 -33.45
CA VAL A 544 3.16 -10.92 -34.30
C VAL A 544 2.68 -12.05 -33.40
N HIS A 545 1.39 -12.38 -33.47
CA HIS A 545 0.82 -13.46 -32.69
C HIS A 545 1.15 -14.80 -33.35
N LEU A 546 1.86 -15.67 -32.62
CA LEU A 546 2.36 -16.95 -33.11
C LEU A 546 1.44 -18.11 -32.78
N GLY A 547 0.64 -18.01 -31.72
CA GLY A 547 -0.35 -19.03 -31.40
C GLY A 547 -0.86 -18.94 -29.97
N ASN A 548 -2.08 -19.44 -29.76
CA ASN A 548 -2.64 -19.57 -28.43
C ASN A 548 -3.43 -20.90 -28.27
N PRO A 549 -2.73 -22.01 -27.94
CA PRO A 549 -1.28 -22.13 -27.84
C PRO A 549 -0.58 -22.27 -29.19
N MET A 550 0.73 -22.00 -29.22
CA MET A 550 1.64 -22.52 -30.23
C MET A 550 2.04 -23.95 -29.81
N ASP A 551 1.65 -24.94 -30.61
CA ASP A 551 1.81 -26.36 -30.27
C ASP A 551 3.28 -26.80 -30.23
N SER A 552 3.52 -27.95 -29.61
CA SER A 552 4.82 -28.61 -29.57
C SER A 552 5.35 -28.91 -30.98
N ASN A 553 6.63 -28.63 -31.23
CA ASN A 553 7.32 -28.76 -32.52
C ASN A 553 6.73 -27.91 -33.64
N MET A 554 5.91 -26.92 -33.31
CA MET A 554 5.36 -25.99 -34.30
C MET A 554 6.42 -24.97 -34.68
N LYS A 555 6.50 -24.66 -35.98
CA LYS A 555 7.45 -23.70 -36.55
C LYS A 555 6.72 -22.70 -37.44
N HIS A 556 6.89 -21.42 -37.13
CA HIS A 556 6.42 -20.30 -37.95
C HIS A 556 7.60 -19.64 -38.64
N SER A 557 7.44 -19.35 -39.93
CA SER A 557 8.39 -18.57 -40.70
C SER A 557 7.64 -17.53 -41.52
N PHE A 558 8.04 -16.26 -41.41
CA PHE A 558 7.38 -15.14 -42.08
C PHE A 558 8.37 -13.99 -42.30
N ASP A 559 8.11 -13.19 -43.33
CA ASP A 559 8.96 -12.06 -43.68
C ASP A 559 8.31 -10.73 -43.26
N LEU A 560 9.10 -9.85 -42.67
CA LEU A 560 8.72 -8.45 -42.43
C LEU A 560 9.51 -7.54 -43.38
N ARG A 561 8.79 -6.82 -44.24
CA ARG A 561 9.33 -5.84 -45.18
C ARG A 561 9.25 -4.43 -44.60
N PHE A 562 10.38 -3.77 -44.41
CA PHE A 562 10.46 -2.36 -44.01
C PHE A 562 10.85 -1.49 -45.19
N LYS A 563 10.18 -0.35 -45.36
CA LYS A 563 10.55 0.64 -46.36
C LYS A 563 11.39 1.75 -45.72
N LEU A 564 12.41 2.22 -46.42
CA LEU A 564 13.31 3.28 -45.94
C LEU A 564 12.67 4.66 -46.11
N MET A 565 12.63 5.44 -45.03
CA MET A 565 12.13 6.81 -45.03
C MET A 565 13.09 7.74 -45.78
N ARG A 566 12.55 8.55 -46.71
CA ARG A 566 13.35 9.53 -47.49
C ARG A 566 13.19 10.94 -46.90
N GLY A 567 14.30 11.62 -46.61
CA GLY A 567 14.36 13.10 -46.55
C GLY A 567 14.18 13.82 -45.21
N ARG A 568 14.29 13.19 -44.02
CA ARG A 568 14.18 13.92 -42.72
C ARG A 568 15.37 13.82 -41.77
N THR A 569 16.07 12.70 -41.73
CA THR A 569 17.20 12.45 -40.81
C THR A 569 18.51 12.27 -41.59
N GLU A 570 19.07 13.37 -42.08
CA GLU A 570 20.38 13.37 -42.73
C GLU A 570 21.49 13.57 -41.69
N GLY A 571 21.70 12.54 -40.87
CA GLY A 571 22.93 12.36 -40.11
C GLY A 571 23.83 11.32 -40.79
N ILE A 572 25.15 11.43 -40.57
CA ILE A 572 26.11 10.35 -40.86
C ILE A 572 25.64 9.11 -40.09
N GLY A 573 25.33 8.04 -40.83
CA GLY A 573 24.42 6.96 -40.42
C GLY A 573 24.80 6.27 -39.13
N ARG A 574 23.91 6.34 -38.13
CA ARG A 574 23.89 5.35 -37.05
C ARG A 574 23.42 4.01 -37.64
N PRO A 575 24.03 2.88 -37.26
CA PRO A 575 23.48 1.58 -37.62
C PRO A 575 22.03 1.47 -37.15
N LEU A 576 21.14 0.96 -38.01
CA LEU A 576 19.76 0.67 -37.63
C LEU A 576 19.75 -0.48 -36.64
N GLN A 577 19.07 -0.31 -35.52
CA GLN A 577 19.04 -1.29 -34.45
C GLN A 577 17.72 -2.07 -34.50
N PHE A 578 17.83 -3.39 -34.53
CA PHE A 578 16.69 -4.28 -34.43
C PHE A 578 16.84 -5.15 -33.19
N SER A 579 15.76 -5.25 -32.41
CA SER A 579 15.69 -6.13 -31.25
C SER A 579 14.36 -6.88 -31.28
N ALA A 580 14.42 -8.18 -31.43
CA ALA A 580 13.26 -9.06 -31.45
C ALA A 580 13.31 -9.99 -30.23
N ILE A 581 12.18 -10.15 -29.55
CA ILE A 581 12.01 -11.07 -28.43
C ILE A 581 10.77 -11.89 -28.68
N VAL A 582 10.86 -13.21 -28.55
CA VAL A 582 9.68 -14.08 -28.47
C VAL A 582 9.34 -14.33 -26.99
N ASN A 583 8.07 -14.23 -26.64
CA ASN A 583 7.61 -14.45 -25.28
C ASN A 583 6.27 -15.22 -25.25
N SER A 584 5.99 -15.88 -24.13
CA SER A 584 4.74 -16.56 -23.86
C SER A 584 4.38 -16.50 -22.37
N THR A 585 3.17 -16.91 -22.02
CA THR A 585 2.73 -17.08 -20.63
C THR A 585 3.11 -18.43 -20.02
N SER A 586 3.59 -19.38 -20.84
CA SER A 586 4.10 -20.68 -20.40
C SER A 586 5.46 -20.54 -19.70
N LYS A 587 5.85 -21.54 -18.90
CA LYS A 587 7.15 -21.54 -18.22
C LYS A 587 8.26 -21.87 -19.23
N GLU A 588 9.01 -20.86 -19.60
CA GLU A 588 10.16 -21.00 -20.49
C GLU A 588 11.31 -21.77 -19.80
N THR A 589 11.90 -22.71 -20.51
CA THR A 589 13.02 -23.53 -20.03
C THR A 589 14.36 -22.99 -20.49
N ASN A 590 14.42 -22.32 -21.65
CA ASN A 590 15.62 -21.67 -22.15
C ASN A 590 15.29 -20.23 -22.59
N PRO A 591 15.41 -19.22 -21.73
CA PRO A 591 15.14 -17.85 -22.14
C PRO A 591 16.26 -17.25 -23.01
N GLY A 592 17.41 -17.92 -23.16
CA GLY A 592 18.60 -17.37 -23.82
C GLY A 592 18.53 -17.33 -25.35
N ASP A 593 17.71 -18.16 -25.97
CA ASP A 593 17.48 -18.25 -27.42
C ASP A 593 16.15 -17.61 -27.86
N ASN A 594 15.52 -16.85 -26.95
CA ASN A 594 14.31 -16.09 -27.22
C ASN A 594 14.55 -14.67 -27.74
N GLU A 595 15.81 -14.23 -27.81
CA GLU A 595 16.17 -12.88 -28.21
C GLU A 595 17.08 -12.87 -29.43
N TRP A 596 16.79 -11.96 -30.36
CA TRP A 596 17.63 -11.65 -31.50
C TRP A 596 17.87 -10.15 -31.56
N LYS A 597 19.15 -9.76 -31.65
CA LYS A 597 19.56 -8.37 -31.82
C LYS A 597 20.52 -8.26 -32.99
N SER A 598 20.33 -7.24 -33.81
CA SER A 598 21.24 -6.96 -34.91
C SER A 598 21.28 -5.48 -35.28
N ASP A 599 22.48 -5.02 -35.60
CA ASP A 599 22.74 -3.71 -36.16
C ASP A 599 22.93 -3.84 -37.68
N LEU A 600 22.29 -2.96 -38.45
CA LEU A 600 22.41 -2.88 -39.91
C LEU A 600 22.95 -1.52 -40.33
N GLN A 601 24.14 -1.50 -40.92
CA GLN A 601 24.71 -0.28 -41.47
C GLN A 601 24.20 -0.04 -42.90
N ILE A 602 23.58 1.12 -43.12
CA ILE A 602 23.09 1.54 -44.42
C ILE A 602 24.07 2.52 -45.05
N ILE A 603 24.60 2.18 -46.23
CA ILE A 603 25.42 3.08 -47.03
C ILE A 603 24.50 3.83 -48.01
N LYS A 604 24.30 5.13 -47.74
CA LYS A 604 23.53 6.05 -48.59
C LYS A 604 24.47 6.65 -49.65
N ARG A 605 24.18 6.44 -50.94
CA ARG A 605 25.00 6.93 -52.07
C ARG A 605 24.31 8.07 -52.83
N ALA A 606 24.96 9.22 -52.96
CA ALA A 606 24.56 10.30 -53.84
C ALA A 606 25.48 10.35 -55.07
N GLU A 607 24.95 10.72 -56.23
CA GLU A 607 25.71 10.78 -57.49
C GLU A 607 25.64 12.20 -58.02
N MET A 608 26.70 12.96 -57.78
CA MET A 608 26.77 14.37 -58.17
C MET A 608 27.43 14.51 -59.54
N GLU A 609 26.84 15.32 -60.40
CA GLU A 609 27.33 15.64 -61.74
C GLU A 609 27.34 17.16 -61.93
N LEU A 610 28.49 17.72 -62.30
CA LEU A 610 28.62 19.13 -62.65
C LEU A 610 28.68 19.27 -64.18
N VAL A 611 27.74 20.00 -64.75
CA VAL A 611 27.65 20.26 -66.18
C VAL A 611 27.94 21.73 -66.43
N GLY A 612 28.95 22.03 -67.24
CA GLY A 612 29.31 23.39 -67.65
C GLY A 612 29.01 23.63 -69.13
N THR A 613 28.42 24.77 -69.46
CA THR A 613 28.15 25.21 -70.84
C THR A 613 28.65 26.64 -71.05
N SER A 614 29.16 26.95 -72.24
CA SER A 614 29.60 28.30 -72.63
C SER A 614 28.70 28.86 -73.72
N ASP A 615 28.29 30.12 -73.58
CA ASP A 615 27.51 30.85 -74.58
C ASP A 615 28.18 32.21 -74.92
N PRO A 616 28.64 32.41 -76.16
CA PRO A 616 28.68 31.43 -77.24
C PRO A 616 29.70 30.31 -76.97
N PRO A 617 29.54 29.12 -77.60
CA PRO A 617 30.46 27.98 -77.42
C PRO A 617 31.80 28.17 -78.16
N LEU A 618 31.87 29.11 -79.10
CA LEU A 618 33.06 29.44 -79.87
C LEU A 618 33.03 30.94 -80.22
N VAL A 619 34.10 31.65 -79.86
CA VAL A 619 34.34 33.03 -80.34
C VAL A 619 35.39 32.96 -81.44
N ARG A 620 35.08 33.53 -82.60
CA ARG A 620 36.05 33.68 -83.70
C ARG A 620 36.68 35.06 -83.59
N PHE A 621 38.01 35.12 -83.61
CA PHE A 621 38.73 36.39 -83.56
C PHE A 621 38.72 37.04 -84.95
N GLY A 622 38.25 38.28 -85.02
CA GLY A 622 38.20 39.09 -86.25
C GLY A 622 37.49 40.42 -86.00
N GLY A 623 37.86 41.45 -86.74
CA GLY A 623 37.43 42.84 -86.55
C GLY A 623 38.57 43.81 -86.84
N GLU A 624 38.31 45.12 -86.84
CA GLU A 624 39.38 46.13 -86.86
C GLU A 624 40.09 46.15 -85.50
N ILE A 625 41.43 46.16 -85.51
CA ILE A 625 42.22 46.24 -84.28
C ILE A 625 42.11 47.67 -83.76
N LYS A 626 41.37 47.84 -82.65
CA LYS A 626 41.37 49.08 -81.86
C LYS A 626 42.32 48.94 -80.68
N ASP A 627 43.05 50.01 -80.39
CA ASP A 627 43.93 50.07 -79.21
C ASP A 627 43.12 50.30 -77.93
N GLU A 628 43.66 49.93 -76.77
CA GLU A 628 42.97 49.98 -75.46
C GLU A 628 42.42 51.37 -75.15
N SER A 629 43.14 52.41 -75.57
CA SER A 629 42.79 53.82 -75.39
C SER A 629 41.65 54.33 -76.28
N SER A 630 41.21 53.50 -77.25
CA SER A 630 40.21 53.84 -78.28
C SER A 630 38.92 53.01 -78.16
N MET A 631 38.76 52.23 -77.09
CA MET A 631 37.58 51.41 -76.81
C MET A 631 36.61 52.17 -75.89
N ASP A 632 35.39 52.44 -76.35
CA ASP A 632 34.39 53.22 -75.59
C ASP A 632 33.13 52.40 -75.25
N LEU A 633 32.87 51.29 -75.96
CA LEU A 633 31.69 50.41 -75.78
C LEU A 633 32.11 48.97 -75.46
N GLU A 634 31.25 48.19 -74.77
CA GLU A 634 31.54 46.77 -74.46
C GLU A 634 31.80 45.91 -75.72
N GLU A 635 31.19 46.30 -76.84
CA GLU A 635 31.39 45.68 -78.16
C GLU A 635 32.82 45.87 -78.70
N ASP A 636 33.53 46.92 -78.28
CA ASP A 636 34.92 47.17 -78.68
C ASP A 636 35.91 46.21 -77.98
N ILE A 637 35.56 45.70 -76.80
CA ILE A 637 36.36 44.71 -76.05
C ILE A 637 36.23 43.33 -76.69
N GLY A 638 35.01 42.95 -77.10
CA GLY A 638 34.69 41.72 -77.79
C GLY A 638 33.38 41.09 -77.35
N VAL A 639 33.12 39.87 -77.85
CA VAL A 639 31.88 39.15 -77.56
C VAL A 639 31.88 38.67 -76.11
N MET A 640 30.85 39.03 -75.33
CA MET A 640 30.64 38.49 -73.98
C MET A 640 30.50 36.97 -74.03
N VAL A 641 31.29 36.27 -73.21
CA VAL A 641 31.19 34.82 -73.04
C VAL A 641 30.66 34.50 -71.66
N ARG A 642 29.54 33.80 -71.59
CA ARG A 642 28.92 33.35 -70.34
C ARG A 642 29.15 31.86 -70.12
N HIS A 643 29.80 31.51 -69.02
CA HIS A 643 29.91 30.13 -68.56
C HIS A 643 28.83 29.84 -67.51
N ASN A 644 27.90 28.93 -67.82
CA ASN A 644 26.88 28.46 -66.91
C ASN A 644 27.27 27.08 -66.37
N TYR A 645 27.28 26.91 -65.05
CA TYR A 645 27.53 25.63 -64.39
C TYR A 645 26.28 25.18 -63.64
N THR A 646 25.83 23.95 -63.89
CA THR A 646 24.67 23.32 -63.23
C THR A 646 25.13 22.06 -62.50
N LEU A 647 24.81 21.97 -61.22
CA LEU A 647 25.11 20.80 -60.40
C LEU A 647 23.85 19.94 -60.25
N HIS A 648 23.89 18.72 -60.77
CA HIS A 648 22.82 17.73 -60.67
C HIS A 648 23.17 16.65 -59.66
N ASN A 649 22.21 16.26 -58.83
CA ASN A 649 22.28 15.01 -58.08
C ASN A 649 21.44 13.97 -58.82
N LYS A 650 22.09 13.06 -59.55
CA LYS A 650 21.46 11.92 -60.23
C LYS A 650 21.20 10.75 -59.28
N GLY A 651 21.80 10.76 -58.09
CA GLY A 651 21.68 9.68 -57.12
C GLY A 651 20.36 9.73 -56.33
N PRO A 652 19.95 8.61 -55.71
CA PRO A 652 18.67 8.49 -55.00
C PRO A 652 18.64 9.22 -53.64
N TRP A 653 19.80 9.66 -53.13
CA TRP A 653 19.94 10.28 -51.82
C TRP A 653 20.40 11.73 -51.91
N THR A 654 19.82 12.59 -51.07
CA THR A 654 20.14 14.01 -50.92
C THR A 654 21.49 14.23 -50.23
N VAL A 655 22.14 15.36 -50.51
CA VAL A 655 23.41 15.79 -49.90
C VAL A 655 23.28 17.23 -49.40
N ARG A 656 23.90 17.52 -48.25
CA ARG A 656 23.99 18.87 -47.66
C ARG A 656 25.41 19.41 -47.77
N ASN A 657 25.55 20.74 -47.74
CA ASN A 657 26.83 21.44 -47.72
C ASN A 657 27.75 21.09 -48.90
N VAL A 658 27.19 21.02 -50.10
CA VAL A 658 27.99 20.79 -51.31
C VAL A 658 28.68 22.10 -51.70
N TYR A 659 30.01 22.08 -51.74
CA TYR A 659 30.82 23.20 -52.20
C TYR A 659 31.38 22.86 -53.58
N ALA A 660 31.03 23.67 -54.58
CA ALA A 660 31.73 23.71 -55.86
C ALA A 660 32.85 24.76 -55.74
N LYS A 661 34.10 24.36 -56.02
CA LYS A 661 35.26 25.25 -56.03
C LYS A 661 35.78 25.42 -57.44
#